data_AF-A0AAE9DF13-F1
#
_entry.id   AF-A0AAE9DF13-F1
#
_cell.length_a   1.000
_cell.length_b   1.000
_cell.length_c   1.000
_cell.angle_alpha   90.00
_cell.angle_beta   90.00
_cell.angle_gamma   90.00
#
_symmetry.space_group_name_H-M   'P 1'
#
loop_
_entity.id
_entity.type
_entity.pdbx_description
1 polymer ?
#
loop_
_entity_poly.entity_id
_entity_poly.type
_entity_poly.pdbx_seq_one_letter_code
_entity_poly.pdbx_strand_id
1 'polypeptide(L)'
;MLPRLFLTILPVYSGISPTSENSKNSEYRLLFEMATTSSSNPQHQRHNNTLSFFGQQLKMDTEEQIAIVVNQIRAHPNLEILDFRGNTISVLAGRRIADALRTRRELKECIWSDMFTGRLKDEIPLVLDALEEALTASGCQLTTLDLSDNAFGAGLSDSLSNFLQSPALYSLENLILNNNGLGLAGEVVGNALCSLISASQKAGRPLKLKKFVCGRNRLEVVSTIALSDAFILMQTLEEIRLPQNGIREPAFGALAVALQANKNLRIIDLNDNICGTQGALELAEILSDLHHLEILDLGDCVCDDDGVVGILSGLDRKRDCLKKVVLSGNNITADIIEEIGDFFNSAGMAHVKVDISVNMFGEDFDAAKARYGKGNIDFGRRGDDELLSSDGEEMEADDASMEEDAMNTSRDTIIERSAEESDKAQQMLNELVTKGFGCIRIGDPVETASTDRVSFLDKGLKLDTAQSAEKVVKIITATRSMKTLELRGNTLGIDAGVLIARALESHPELEKCLWSDLFTGRLKNEIPPVLEALGKGIIAAGAKIRELDLSDNAFGPIGADAIKELLESPSAYTLETLKLNNNGLGIGGKQIAKSLAECLRKSIAVGGENRLRLKTFIAGRNRLENPGAHALAATFKSLETVEWFDVRQNGIHEEGIRALVSALKHNRNLRHLWLEDNTVLPKGAKALARALESWPKLEVLNLSDCLIRDAGCNYIIDHLNPQLHRHLKNVYLCGNELTPPVAKLLIQKWSKFDGFNPKPFLHIHTNSFGAEFDDVARMAPDNVNVGDEEDDLGSLDGDEEEYNSKSSDSDDADLEDAADDDDDDEEDDEEIQIVHPSEETQLKQSIDRIDQLDIDFESRFQEDTARVLLQLSAPLKACGMSSKAMERALEVAENIVRRVEAVKRNPIPATAQLVNNIVAQCAGTGVKAETDWGYNADSQVMGRLLTELVARGHFQLERQLIQRFFPSASQ
;
A
#
# COMPACT_ATOMS: atom_id res chain seq x y z
N MET A 1 25.52 -69.74 2.96
CA MET A 1 26.61 -69.07 3.67
C MET A 1 27.88 -69.18 2.83
N LEU A 2 28.32 -68.09 2.23
CA LEU A 2 29.56 -68.00 1.45
C LEU A 2 29.98 -66.53 1.46
N PRO A 3 31.25 -66.23 1.75
CA PRO A 3 31.89 -65.13 1.03
C PRO A 3 33.27 -65.48 0.47
N ARG A 4 33.66 -64.57 -0.42
CA ARG A 4 34.69 -64.57 -1.45
C ARG A 4 36.14 -64.49 -0.95
N LEU A 5 37.00 -64.97 -1.84
CA LEU A 5 38.43 -64.69 -2.06
C LEU A 5 38.83 -63.21 -2.12
N PHE A 6 40.13 -62.96 -1.86
CA PHE A 6 40.99 -62.12 -2.72
C PHE A 6 42.48 -62.46 -2.57
N LEU A 7 43.22 -62.53 -3.69
CA LEU A 7 44.69 -62.40 -3.76
C LEU A 7 45.12 -61.81 -5.14
N THR A 8 45.70 -60.59 -5.10
CA THR A 8 46.92 -60.04 -5.77
C THR A 8 47.31 -60.16 -7.27
N ILE A 9 47.66 -58.98 -7.84
CA ILE A 9 48.93 -58.54 -8.54
C ILE A 9 49.08 -58.48 -10.10
N LEU A 10 49.22 -57.22 -10.59
CA LEU A 10 50.10 -56.57 -11.64
C LEU A 10 49.92 -56.71 -13.21
N PRO A 11 50.45 -55.73 -14.02
CA PRO A 11 49.94 -55.23 -15.32
C PRO A 11 50.95 -55.36 -16.51
N VAL A 12 50.68 -54.77 -17.71
CA VAL A 12 51.70 -54.36 -18.74
C VAL A 12 51.16 -53.60 -19.99
N TYR A 13 51.80 -52.43 -20.28
CA TYR A 13 52.15 -51.75 -21.58
C TYR A 13 51.05 -51.14 -22.50
N SER A 14 51.24 -50.06 -23.29
CA SER A 14 52.35 -49.10 -23.58
C SER A 14 51.81 -47.96 -24.47
N GLY A 15 52.33 -46.73 -24.35
CA GLY A 15 52.04 -45.61 -25.25
C GLY A 15 53.18 -45.31 -26.24
N ILE A 16 52.89 -44.49 -27.27
CA ILE A 16 53.78 -43.58 -28.02
C ILE A 16 52.91 -42.44 -28.61
N SER A 17 53.49 -41.24 -28.67
CA SER A 17 52.94 -39.90 -28.95
C SER A 17 53.49 -39.36 -30.31
N PRO A 18 53.44 -38.06 -30.68
CA PRO A 18 52.33 -37.13 -31.01
C PRO A 18 52.49 -36.47 -32.42
N THR A 19 51.52 -35.66 -32.88
CA THR A 19 51.63 -34.20 -33.20
C THR A 19 50.65 -33.66 -34.27
N SER A 20 50.04 -32.51 -33.91
CA SER A 20 49.65 -31.28 -34.65
C SER A 20 48.64 -31.26 -35.82
N GLU A 21 47.53 -30.54 -35.54
CA GLU A 21 46.90 -29.42 -36.29
C GLU A 21 46.52 -29.54 -37.78
N ASN A 22 45.20 -29.47 -38.09
CA ASN A 22 44.57 -28.33 -38.78
C ASN A 22 43.04 -28.46 -39.01
N SER A 23 42.35 -27.32 -38.81
CA SER A 23 41.19 -26.74 -39.52
C SER A 23 39.80 -27.43 -39.65
N LYS A 24 38.79 -26.63 -39.23
CA LYS A 24 37.48 -26.31 -39.87
C LYS A 24 36.37 -27.36 -40.03
N ASN A 25 35.16 -26.87 -39.67
CA ASN A 25 33.81 -27.21 -40.16
C ASN A 25 33.30 -28.64 -39.99
N SER A 26 32.26 -28.82 -39.18
CA SER A 26 30.89 -29.13 -39.65
C SER A 26 30.03 -29.70 -38.52
N GLU A 27 28.86 -29.08 -38.32
CA GLU A 27 27.55 -29.69 -38.10
C GLU A 27 27.42 -31.06 -37.38
N TYR A 28 26.62 -31.03 -36.31
CA TYR A 28 25.71 -32.08 -35.84
C TYR A 28 26.23 -33.52 -35.76
N ARG A 29 26.59 -33.97 -34.54
CA ARG A 29 25.92 -35.10 -33.83
C ARG A 29 26.67 -35.53 -32.55
N LEU A 30 25.84 -35.73 -31.52
CA LEU A 30 25.94 -36.72 -30.44
C LEU A 30 26.95 -36.50 -29.30
N LEU A 31 26.37 -36.03 -28.18
CA LEU A 31 26.22 -36.72 -26.89
C LEU A 31 27.45 -36.96 -26.00
N PHE A 32 27.30 -36.43 -24.77
CA PHE A 32 27.64 -37.04 -23.48
C PHE A 32 29.12 -37.31 -23.19
N GLU A 33 29.72 -36.43 -22.39
CA GLU A 33 30.21 -36.73 -21.04
C GLU A 33 31.08 -35.55 -20.54
N MET A 34 31.23 -35.44 -19.22
CA MET A 34 32.08 -34.47 -18.48
C MET A 34 31.40 -33.19 -17.98
N ALA A 35 30.49 -33.38 -17.01
CA ALA A 35 30.33 -32.43 -15.91
C ALA A 35 30.24 -33.19 -14.58
N THR A 36 31.35 -33.84 -14.17
CA THR A 36 31.52 -34.34 -12.81
C THR A 36 33.01 -34.30 -12.41
N THR A 37 33.41 -33.27 -11.68
CA THR A 37 34.38 -33.42 -10.58
C THR A 37 34.06 -32.40 -9.49
N SER A 38 33.65 -32.96 -8.36
CA SER A 38 33.36 -32.34 -7.08
C SER A 38 34.64 -32.03 -6.29
N SER A 39 34.59 -31.02 -5.40
CA SER A 39 35.39 -31.03 -4.18
C SER A 39 34.49 -31.33 -2.99
N SER A 40 34.89 -32.36 -2.24
CA SER A 40 34.18 -33.14 -1.24
C SER A 40 34.03 -32.49 0.14
N ASN A 41 32.88 -32.72 0.79
CA ASN A 41 32.80 -32.96 2.23
C ASN A 41 32.05 -34.30 2.46
N PRO A 42 32.65 -35.32 3.12
CA PRO A 42 32.16 -36.70 3.04
C PRO A 42 31.41 -37.14 4.31
N GLN A 43 30.12 -36.80 4.42
CA GLN A 43 29.14 -37.61 5.16
C GLN A 43 27.78 -37.51 4.46
N HIS A 44 27.20 -38.67 4.12
CA HIS A 44 25.91 -38.90 3.44
C HIS A 44 25.90 -38.77 1.90
N GLN A 45 26.40 -39.80 1.21
CA GLN A 45 25.88 -40.17 -0.11
C GLN A 45 24.46 -40.73 0.07
N ARG A 46 23.42 -39.93 -0.20
CA ARG A 46 22.05 -40.43 -0.42
C ARG A 46 21.88 -40.77 -1.90
N HIS A 47 21.27 -41.92 -2.18
CA HIS A 47 20.81 -42.33 -3.50
C HIS A 47 19.92 -41.23 -4.10
N ASN A 48 20.32 -40.60 -5.22
CA ASN A 48 19.63 -39.41 -5.71
C ASN A 48 18.35 -39.79 -6.48
N ASN A 49 17.28 -40.07 -5.74
CA ASN A 49 15.91 -40.25 -6.25
C ASN A 49 15.24 -38.90 -6.57
N THR A 50 16.04 -37.86 -6.83
CA THR A 50 15.61 -36.48 -7.07
C THR A 50 15.87 -36.14 -8.53
N LEU A 51 14.83 -35.62 -9.20
CA LEU A 51 14.94 -35.03 -10.53
C LEU A 51 14.55 -33.55 -10.42
N SER A 52 15.52 -32.67 -10.64
CA SER A 52 15.31 -31.22 -10.58
C SER A 52 15.67 -30.57 -11.91
N PHE A 53 14.78 -29.69 -12.34
CA PHE A 53 14.93 -28.81 -13.50
C PHE A 53 15.13 -27.35 -13.07
N PHE A 54 15.45 -27.12 -11.79
CA PHE A 54 15.53 -25.77 -11.23
C PHE A 54 16.42 -24.84 -12.05
N GLY A 55 15.88 -23.67 -12.40
CA GLY A 55 16.62 -22.59 -13.06
C GLY A 55 17.03 -22.87 -14.51
N GLN A 56 16.52 -23.95 -15.13
CA GLN A 56 16.84 -24.28 -16.53
C GLN A 56 16.07 -23.41 -17.54
N GLN A 57 15.04 -22.66 -17.10
CA GLN A 57 14.24 -21.76 -17.94
C GLN A 57 13.64 -22.46 -19.17
N LEU A 58 13.25 -23.72 -19.04
CA LEU A 58 12.67 -24.51 -20.13
C LEU A 58 11.27 -23.99 -20.44
N LYS A 59 11.07 -23.46 -21.64
CA LYS A 59 9.74 -23.19 -22.21
C LYS A 59 9.28 -24.41 -22.99
N MET A 60 8.51 -25.29 -22.37
CA MET A 60 8.15 -26.61 -22.92
C MET A 60 7.04 -26.51 -23.98
N ASP A 61 7.31 -25.76 -25.06
CA ASP A 61 6.36 -25.50 -26.15
C ASP A 61 6.53 -26.46 -27.34
N THR A 62 7.69 -27.11 -27.45
CA THR A 62 8.01 -28.04 -28.55
C THR A 62 8.06 -29.49 -28.08
N GLU A 63 7.71 -30.43 -28.96
CA GLU A 63 7.77 -31.87 -28.66
C GLU A 63 9.20 -32.32 -28.30
N GLU A 64 10.23 -31.73 -28.90
CA GLU A 64 11.63 -32.04 -28.57
C GLU A 64 11.96 -31.67 -27.12
N GLN A 65 11.57 -30.48 -26.66
CA GLN A 65 11.82 -30.03 -25.28
C GLN A 65 11.01 -30.86 -24.28
N ILE A 66 9.74 -31.13 -24.58
CA ILE A 66 8.87 -31.97 -23.75
C ILE A 66 9.46 -33.38 -23.63
N ALA A 67 9.92 -33.96 -24.74
CA ALA A 67 10.49 -35.30 -24.76
C ALA A 67 11.73 -35.43 -23.87
N ILE A 68 12.57 -34.39 -23.78
CA ILE A 68 13.75 -34.39 -22.90
C ILE A 68 13.33 -34.60 -21.44
N VAL A 69 12.38 -33.80 -20.96
CA VAL A 69 11.88 -33.85 -19.57
C VAL A 69 11.17 -35.17 -19.30
N VAL A 70 10.23 -35.54 -20.18
CA VAL A 70 9.40 -36.75 -20.02
C VAL A 70 10.24 -38.03 -20.04
N ASN A 71 11.26 -38.11 -20.90
CA ASN A 71 12.14 -39.27 -20.95
C ASN A 71 12.98 -39.38 -19.68
N GLN A 72 13.42 -38.27 -19.10
CA GLN A 72 14.10 -38.28 -17.81
C GLN A 72 13.17 -38.77 -16.70
N ILE A 73 11.93 -38.28 -16.60
CA ILE A 73 10.96 -38.76 -15.61
C ILE A 73 10.75 -40.28 -15.75
N ARG A 74 10.56 -40.76 -16.99
CA ARG A 74 10.37 -42.20 -17.27
C ARG A 74 11.57 -43.04 -16.90
N ALA A 75 12.78 -42.52 -17.10
CA ALA A 75 14.04 -43.20 -16.76
C ALA A 75 14.29 -43.33 -15.24
N HIS A 76 13.54 -42.62 -14.38
CA HIS A 76 13.67 -42.68 -12.92
C HIS A 76 12.48 -43.42 -12.27
N PRO A 77 12.49 -44.77 -12.19
CA PRO A 77 11.39 -45.57 -11.64
C PRO A 77 11.15 -45.34 -10.14
N ASN A 78 12.20 -44.99 -9.39
CA ASN A 78 12.13 -44.70 -7.96
C ASN A 78 12.14 -43.20 -7.67
N LEU A 79 11.55 -42.38 -8.56
CA LEU A 79 11.52 -40.93 -8.41
C LEU A 79 10.76 -40.54 -7.13
N GLU A 80 11.44 -39.86 -6.21
CA GLU A 80 10.88 -39.38 -4.94
C GLU A 80 10.62 -37.88 -4.95
N ILE A 81 11.48 -37.08 -5.60
CA ILE A 81 11.38 -35.61 -5.63
C ILE A 81 11.39 -35.12 -7.08
N LEU A 82 10.40 -34.31 -7.45
CA LEU A 82 10.32 -33.65 -8.74
C LEU A 82 10.23 -32.13 -8.57
N ASP A 83 11.25 -31.43 -9.05
CA ASP A 83 11.38 -29.97 -8.93
C ASP A 83 11.38 -29.32 -10.32
N PHE A 84 10.39 -28.45 -10.54
CA PHE A 84 10.17 -27.72 -11.80
C PHE A 84 10.40 -26.22 -11.69
N ARG A 85 10.88 -25.71 -10.55
CA ARG A 85 10.99 -24.26 -10.31
C ARG A 85 11.72 -23.50 -11.42
N GLY A 86 11.11 -22.40 -11.87
CA GLY A 86 11.67 -21.52 -12.91
C GLY A 86 11.63 -22.12 -14.32
N ASN A 87 10.62 -22.95 -14.63
CA ASN A 87 10.37 -23.47 -15.97
C ASN A 87 8.91 -23.19 -16.37
N THR A 88 8.59 -23.25 -17.65
CA THR A 88 7.23 -22.97 -18.14
C THR A 88 6.63 -24.21 -18.79
N ILE A 89 5.53 -24.70 -18.22
CA ILE A 89 4.83 -25.91 -18.65
C ILE A 89 3.60 -25.53 -19.49
N SER A 90 3.62 -25.88 -20.78
CA SER A 90 2.45 -25.78 -21.65
C SER A 90 1.39 -26.85 -21.36
N VAL A 91 0.16 -26.71 -21.87
CA VAL A 91 -0.89 -27.74 -21.74
C VAL A 91 -0.42 -29.10 -22.26
N LEU A 92 0.26 -29.11 -23.42
CA LEU A 92 0.79 -30.34 -24.00
C LEU A 92 1.88 -30.94 -23.11
N ALA A 93 2.81 -30.12 -22.61
CA ALA A 93 3.85 -30.57 -21.69
C ALA A 93 3.25 -31.16 -20.41
N GLY A 94 2.29 -30.47 -19.80
CA GLY A 94 1.59 -30.90 -18.59
C GLY A 94 0.93 -32.27 -18.76
N ARG A 95 0.21 -32.50 -19.86
CA ARG A 95 -0.39 -33.82 -20.17
C ARG A 95 0.66 -34.91 -20.33
N ARG A 96 1.79 -34.62 -20.99
CA ARG A 96 2.87 -35.61 -21.21
C ARG A 96 3.64 -35.92 -19.92
N ILE A 97 3.84 -34.92 -19.08
CA ILE A 97 4.41 -35.07 -17.74
C ILE A 97 3.46 -35.92 -16.88
N ALA A 98 2.18 -35.59 -16.84
CA ALA A 98 1.14 -36.36 -16.18
C ALA A 98 1.14 -37.85 -16.62
N ASP A 99 1.21 -38.12 -17.93
CA ASP A 99 1.32 -39.48 -18.45
C ASP A 99 2.54 -40.24 -17.89
N ALA A 100 3.68 -39.56 -17.72
CA ALA A 100 4.89 -40.15 -17.14
C ALA A 100 4.75 -40.40 -15.62
N LEU A 101 4.05 -39.50 -14.92
CA LEU A 101 3.83 -39.56 -13.47
C LEU A 101 2.90 -40.69 -13.03
N ARG A 102 1.98 -41.16 -13.89
CA ARG A 102 1.04 -42.27 -13.58
C ARG A 102 1.71 -43.57 -13.10
N THR A 103 3.02 -43.73 -13.30
CA THR A 103 3.78 -44.91 -12.86
C THR A 103 4.76 -44.64 -11.73
N ARG A 104 4.87 -43.40 -11.24
CA ARG A 104 5.85 -42.96 -10.23
C ARG A 104 5.25 -43.06 -8.81
N ARG A 105 5.13 -44.29 -8.30
CA ARG A 105 4.48 -44.56 -6.99
C ARG A 105 5.26 -44.04 -5.79
N GLU A 106 6.57 -43.89 -5.94
CA GLU A 106 7.49 -43.46 -4.87
C GLU A 106 7.57 -41.93 -4.74
N LEU A 107 6.82 -41.17 -5.55
CA LEU A 107 6.86 -39.71 -5.53
C LEU A 107 6.31 -39.18 -4.20
N LYS A 108 7.09 -38.32 -3.55
CA LYS A 108 6.83 -37.76 -2.21
C LYS A 108 6.83 -36.23 -2.21
N GLU A 109 7.62 -35.61 -3.07
CA GLU A 109 7.79 -34.16 -3.07
C GLU A 109 7.65 -33.61 -4.48
N CYS A 110 6.75 -32.63 -4.61
CA CYS A 110 6.52 -31.88 -5.84
C CYS A 110 6.81 -30.40 -5.58
N ILE A 111 7.89 -29.89 -6.16
CA ILE A 111 8.28 -28.49 -6.05
C ILE A 111 7.96 -27.80 -7.37
N TRP A 112 6.74 -27.31 -7.46
CA TRP A 112 6.09 -26.84 -8.68
C TRP A 112 5.79 -25.35 -8.60
N SER A 113 6.65 -24.60 -7.92
CA SER A 113 6.59 -23.15 -7.88
C SER A 113 7.02 -22.55 -9.22
N ASP A 114 6.39 -21.44 -9.62
CA ASP A 114 6.71 -20.68 -10.83
C ASP A 114 6.78 -21.56 -12.09
N MET A 115 5.80 -22.45 -12.28
CA MET A 115 5.79 -23.39 -13.41
C MET A 115 4.90 -22.95 -14.59
N PHE A 116 4.14 -21.86 -14.41
CA PHE A 116 3.20 -21.32 -15.38
C PHE A 116 3.55 -19.91 -15.88
N THR A 117 4.77 -19.43 -15.64
CA THR A 117 5.22 -18.10 -16.04
C THR A 117 4.99 -17.87 -17.55
N GLY A 118 4.16 -16.87 -17.90
CA GLY A 118 3.85 -16.54 -19.29
C GLY A 118 2.89 -17.51 -20.00
N ARG A 119 2.20 -18.40 -19.27
CA ARG A 119 1.05 -19.17 -19.79
C ARG A 119 -0.25 -18.37 -19.66
N LEU A 120 -1.24 -18.72 -20.48
CA LEU A 120 -2.59 -18.16 -20.35
C LEU A 120 -3.29 -18.74 -19.12
N LYS A 121 -4.15 -17.97 -18.46
CA LYS A 121 -4.88 -18.43 -17.26
C LYS A 121 -5.71 -19.68 -17.52
N ASP A 122 -6.37 -19.76 -18.67
CA ASP A 122 -7.22 -20.92 -19.06
C ASP A 122 -6.42 -22.22 -19.29
N GLU A 123 -5.09 -22.14 -19.41
CA GLU A 123 -4.24 -23.32 -19.58
C GLU A 123 -3.88 -23.99 -18.26
N ILE A 124 -3.81 -23.20 -17.17
CA ILE A 124 -3.43 -23.66 -15.83
C ILE A 124 -4.39 -24.75 -15.31
N PRO A 125 -5.73 -24.59 -15.36
CA PRO A 125 -6.69 -25.64 -14.97
C PRO A 125 -6.41 -26.97 -15.67
N LEU A 126 -6.18 -26.92 -16.99
CA LEU A 126 -6.00 -28.11 -17.81
C LEU A 126 -4.74 -28.89 -17.44
N VAL A 127 -3.69 -28.19 -16.98
CA VAL A 127 -2.47 -28.82 -16.49
C VAL A 127 -2.66 -29.35 -15.07
N LEU A 128 -3.28 -28.56 -14.18
CA LEU A 128 -3.57 -29.00 -12.80
C LEU A 128 -4.45 -30.24 -12.78
N ASP A 129 -5.55 -30.26 -13.53
CA ASP A 129 -6.45 -31.42 -13.63
C ASP A 129 -5.70 -32.66 -14.14
N ALA A 130 -4.87 -32.50 -15.18
CA ALA A 130 -4.08 -33.61 -15.72
C ALA A 130 -3.07 -34.15 -14.70
N LEU A 131 -2.43 -33.26 -13.93
CA LEU A 131 -1.49 -33.64 -12.88
C LEU A 131 -2.19 -34.29 -11.68
N GLU A 132 -3.33 -33.76 -11.25
CA GLU A 132 -4.19 -34.34 -10.22
C GLU A 132 -4.54 -35.78 -10.57
N GLU A 133 -5.13 -35.99 -11.76
CA GLU A 133 -5.55 -37.31 -12.22
C GLU A 133 -4.37 -38.28 -12.25
N ALA A 134 -3.19 -37.80 -12.67
CA ALA A 134 -1.99 -38.62 -12.76
C ALA A 134 -1.42 -38.98 -11.40
N LEU A 135 -1.36 -38.04 -10.46
CA LEU A 135 -0.92 -38.29 -9.09
C LEU A 135 -1.86 -39.29 -8.41
N THR A 136 -3.18 -39.09 -8.52
CA THR A 136 -4.19 -40.02 -8.01
C THR A 136 -4.04 -41.41 -8.62
N ALA A 137 -3.88 -41.51 -9.95
CA ALA A 137 -3.71 -42.80 -10.63
C ALA A 137 -2.38 -43.50 -10.28
N SER A 138 -1.33 -42.73 -9.99
CA SER A 138 -0.03 -43.30 -9.59
C SER A 138 -0.11 -44.00 -8.23
N GLY A 139 -1.03 -43.56 -7.36
CA GLY A 139 -1.11 -44.01 -5.97
C GLY A 139 0.06 -43.52 -5.11
N CYS A 140 0.78 -42.48 -5.56
CA CYS A 140 1.79 -41.80 -4.78
C CYS A 140 1.20 -41.17 -3.52
N GLN A 141 2.06 -40.90 -2.54
CA GLN A 141 1.67 -40.28 -1.28
C GLN A 141 2.57 -39.08 -1.08
N LEU A 142 2.08 -37.93 -1.51
CA LEU A 142 2.84 -36.69 -1.40
C LEU A 142 2.91 -36.27 0.05
N THR A 143 4.12 -35.92 0.47
CA THR A 143 4.47 -35.34 1.77
C THR A 143 4.74 -33.84 1.65
N THR A 144 5.18 -33.35 0.48
CA THR A 144 5.43 -31.94 0.22
C THR A 144 4.85 -31.53 -1.13
N LEU A 145 4.11 -30.44 -1.13
CA LEU A 145 3.60 -29.79 -2.32
C LEU A 145 3.88 -28.28 -2.22
N ASP A 146 4.63 -27.78 -3.18
CA ASP A 146 4.85 -26.35 -3.38
C ASP A 146 4.25 -25.93 -4.72
N LEU A 147 3.24 -25.06 -4.66
CA LEU A 147 2.56 -24.47 -5.80
C LEU A 147 2.70 -22.94 -5.77
N SER A 148 3.75 -22.40 -5.16
CA SER A 148 3.95 -20.95 -5.07
C SER A 148 4.15 -20.29 -6.43
N ASP A 149 3.88 -18.99 -6.55
CA ASP A 149 4.21 -18.19 -7.75
C ASP A 149 3.56 -18.68 -9.05
N ASN A 150 2.41 -19.35 -8.96
CA ASN A 150 1.68 -19.84 -10.13
C ASN A 150 0.50 -18.95 -10.54
N ALA A 151 0.34 -17.79 -9.86
CA ALA A 151 -0.64 -16.76 -10.19
C ALA A 151 -2.06 -17.31 -10.39
N PHE A 152 -2.51 -18.19 -9.48
CA PHE A 152 -3.83 -18.81 -9.57
C PHE A 152 -4.98 -17.79 -9.64
N GLY A 153 -4.86 -16.65 -8.95
CA GLY A 153 -5.92 -15.64 -8.97
C GLY A 153 -7.25 -16.14 -8.39
N ALA A 154 -8.31 -15.33 -8.52
CA ALA A 154 -9.65 -15.70 -8.07
C ALA A 154 -10.41 -16.65 -9.03
N GLY A 155 -9.98 -16.76 -10.29
CA GLY A 155 -10.70 -17.50 -11.34
C GLY A 155 -10.39 -19.00 -11.45
N LEU A 156 -9.41 -19.50 -10.69
CA LEU A 156 -8.91 -20.88 -10.77
C LEU A 156 -9.38 -21.77 -9.59
N SER A 157 -10.44 -21.34 -8.90
CA SER A 157 -10.92 -21.94 -7.66
C SER A 157 -11.23 -23.43 -7.78
N ASP A 158 -11.87 -23.87 -8.87
CA ASP A 158 -12.42 -25.22 -8.95
C ASP A 158 -11.35 -26.27 -9.21
N SER A 159 -10.45 -26.05 -10.19
CA SER A 159 -9.36 -26.98 -10.46
C SER A 159 -8.35 -27.03 -9.31
N LEU A 160 -8.04 -25.89 -8.69
CA LEU A 160 -7.19 -25.88 -7.49
C LEU A 160 -7.88 -26.61 -6.32
N SER A 161 -9.17 -26.39 -6.13
CA SER A 161 -9.98 -27.10 -5.12
C SER A 161 -9.98 -28.61 -5.36
N ASN A 162 -10.19 -29.05 -6.60
CA ASN A 162 -10.15 -30.46 -6.99
C ASN A 162 -8.76 -31.05 -6.73
N PHE A 163 -7.71 -30.33 -7.13
CA PHE A 163 -6.32 -30.73 -6.89
C PHE A 163 -6.03 -30.91 -5.39
N LEU A 164 -6.42 -29.93 -4.58
CA LEU A 164 -6.23 -29.96 -3.13
C LEU A 164 -7.07 -31.02 -2.42
N GLN A 165 -8.10 -31.56 -3.08
CA GLN A 165 -8.90 -32.68 -2.57
C GLN A 165 -8.40 -34.06 -3.05
N SER A 166 -7.30 -34.10 -3.79
CA SER A 166 -6.74 -35.33 -4.35
C SER A 166 -6.35 -36.35 -3.25
N PRO A 167 -6.68 -37.65 -3.43
CA PRO A 167 -6.21 -38.72 -2.55
C PRO A 167 -4.69 -38.84 -2.44
N ALA A 168 -3.93 -38.32 -3.42
CA ALA A 168 -2.48 -38.27 -3.37
C ALA A 168 -1.95 -37.39 -2.22
N LEU A 169 -2.78 -36.46 -1.72
CA LEU A 169 -2.43 -35.50 -0.67
C LEU A 169 -2.83 -35.97 0.75
N TYR A 170 -3.42 -37.16 0.92
CA TYR A 170 -3.81 -37.65 2.25
C TYR A 170 -2.63 -37.82 3.23
N SER A 171 -1.40 -37.85 2.74
CA SER A 171 -0.17 -37.93 3.56
C SER A 171 0.64 -36.64 3.59
N LEU A 172 0.04 -35.52 3.14
CA LEU A 172 0.71 -34.24 3.02
C LEU A 172 1.14 -33.72 4.40
N GLU A 173 2.42 -33.36 4.52
CA GLU A 173 3.02 -32.75 5.70
C GLU A 173 3.32 -31.26 5.46
N ASN A 174 3.62 -30.85 4.22
CA ASN A 174 3.96 -29.48 3.86
C ASN A 174 3.15 -29.00 2.65
N LEU A 175 2.44 -27.89 2.81
CA LEU A 175 1.71 -27.20 1.74
C LEU A 175 2.18 -25.75 1.65
N ILE A 176 2.67 -25.36 0.47
CA ILE A 176 3.18 -24.02 0.19
C ILE A 176 2.41 -23.45 -1.00
N LEU A 177 1.76 -22.31 -0.78
CA LEU A 177 0.86 -21.61 -1.71
C LEU A 177 1.21 -20.12 -1.81
N ASN A 178 2.46 -19.72 -1.59
CA ASN A 178 2.85 -18.31 -1.58
C ASN A 178 2.61 -17.63 -2.93
N ASN A 179 2.25 -16.34 -2.90
CA ASN A 179 2.27 -15.46 -4.07
C ASN A 179 1.43 -15.99 -5.24
N ASN A 180 0.25 -16.53 -4.95
CA ASN A 180 -0.70 -17.02 -5.96
C ASN A 180 -1.84 -16.04 -6.23
N GLY A 181 -1.94 -14.93 -5.49
CA GLY A 181 -2.98 -13.92 -5.69
C GLY A 181 -4.39 -14.44 -5.45
N LEU A 182 -4.57 -15.33 -4.46
CA LEU A 182 -5.85 -16.03 -4.24
C LEU A 182 -7.03 -15.09 -3.97
N GLY A 183 -6.83 -13.98 -3.25
CA GLY A 183 -7.94 -13.09 -2.88
C GLY A 183 -9.04 -13.84 -2.12
N LEU A 184 -10.28 -13.63 -2.55
CA LEU A 184 -11.47 -14.37 -2.08
C LEU A 184 -11.45 -15.87 -2.40
N ALA A 185 -10.68 -16.33 -3.41
CA ALA A 185 -10.56 -17.77 -3.69
C ALA A 185 -9.80 -18.53 -2.58
N GLY A 186 -9.18 -17.81 -1.63
CA GLY A 186 -8.69 -18.43 -0.41
C GLY A 186 -9.80 -19.10 0.42
N GLU A 187 -11.05 -18.61 0.33
CA GLU A 187 -12.22 -19.29 0.90
C GLU A 187 -12.39 -20.71 0.33
N VAL A 188 -12.26 -20.83 -0.99
CA VAL A 188 -12.34 -22.12 -1.69
C VAL A 188 -11.19 -23.04 -1.27
N VAL A 189 -9.99 -22.50 -1.08
CA VAL A 189 -8.85 -23.26 -0.55
C VAL A 189 -9.14 -23.78 0.87
N GLY A 190 -9.66 -22.93 1.77
CA GLY A 190 -10.08 -23.34 3.11
C GLY A 190 -11.11 -24.48 3.08
N ASN A 191 -12.16 -24.32 2.27
CA ASN A 191 -13.20 -25.33 2.09
C ASN A 191 -12.67 -26.64 1.47
N ALA A 192 -11.75 -26.55 0.51
CA ALA A 192 -11.09 -27.71 -0.09
C ALA A 192 -10.27 -28.48 0.95
N LEU A 193 -9.57 -27.78 1.84
CA LEU A 193 -8.80 -28.39 2.93
C LEU A 193 -9.73 -29.08 3.95
N CYS A 194 -10.87 -28.48 4.31
CA CYS A 194 -11.89 -29.13 5.15
C CYS A 194 -12.39 -30.46 4.53
N SER A 195 -12.63 -30.46 3.22
CA SER A 195 -13.02 -31.65 2.46
C SER A 195 -11.90 -32.70 2.42
N LEU A 196 -10.65 -32.28 2.18
CA LEU A 196 -9.48 -33.15 2.20
C LEU A 196 -9.31 -33.84 3.56
N ILE A 197 -9.40 -33.08 4.67
CA ILE A 197 -9.31 -33.61 6.03
C ILE A 197 -10.38 -34.69 6.24
N SER A 198 -11.64 -34.38 5.92
CA SER A 198 -12.76 -35.29 6.07
C SER A 198 -12.61 -36.58 5.24
N ALA A 199 -12.13 -36.44 3.99
CA ALA A 199 -11.92 -37.57 3.08
C ALA A 199 -10.75 -38.46 3.53
N SER A 200 -9.65 -37.86 3.97
CA SER A 200 -8.46 -38.56 4.48
C SER A 200 -8.78 -39.41 5.72
N GLN A 201 -9.59 -38.88 6.64
CA GLN A 201 -10.05 -39.58 7.83
C GLN A 201 -10.93 -40.79 7.47
N LYS A 202 -11.89 -40.61 6.55
CA LYS A 202 -12.75 -41.72 6.05
C LYS A 202 -11.93 -42.81 5.36
N ALA A 203 -10.84 -42.45 4.69
CA ALA A 203 -9.92 -43.38 4.05
C ALA A 203 -8.98 -44.11 5.04
N GLY A 204 -9.06 -43.83 6.35
CA GLY A 204 -8.21 -44.43 7.37
C GLY A 204 -6.76 -43.93 7.33
N ARG A 205 -6.53 -42.76 6.71
CA ARG A 205 -5.22 -42.12 6.54
C ARG A 205 -5.37 -40.63 6.86
N PRO A 206 -5.53 -40.26 8.15
CA PRO A 206 -5.75 -38.87 8.51
C PRO A 206 -4.58 -38.00 8.05
N LEU A 207 -4.91 -36.86 7.44
CA LEU A 207 -3.97 -35.82 7.03
C LEU A 207 -3.07 -35.43 8.21
N LYS A 208 -1.78 -35.22 7.94
CA LYS A 208 -0.77 -34.86 8.95
C LYS A 208 -0.04 -33.58 8.56
N LEU A 209 -0.80 -32.57 8.13
CA LEU A 209 -0.23 -31.32 7.68
C LEU A 209 0.43 -30.62 8.87
N LYS A 210 1.75 -30.42 8.78
CA LYS A 210 2.56 -29.75 9.80
C LYS A 210 2.88 -28.32 9.40
N LYS A 211 3.07 -28.06 8.11
CA LYS A 211 3.49 -26.76 7.60
C LYS A 211 2.51 -26.24 6.58
N PHE A 212 2.00 -25.04 6.84
CA PHE A 212 1.17 -24.28 5.90
C PHE A 212 1.77 -22.90 5.67
N VAL A 213 2.07 -22.58 4.42
CA VAL A 213 2.70 -21.33 4.01
C VAL A 213 1.88 -20.72 2.87
N CYS A 214 1.28 -19.56 3.10
CA CYS A 214 0.33 -18.95 2.16
C CYS A 214 0.38 -17.41 2.21
N GLY A 215 1.59 -16.84 2.25
CA GLY A 215 1.82 -15.40 2.18
C GLY A 215 1.60 -14.80 0.79
N ARG A 216 1.44 -13.47 0.72
CA ARG A 216 1.28 -12.70 -0.54
C ARG A 216 0.08 -13.12 -1.38
N ASN A 217 -1.03 -13.44 -0.73
CA ASN A 217 -2.25 -13.90 -1.40
C ASN A 217 -3.44 -12.95 -1.26
N ARG A 218 -3.31 -11.85 -0.51
CA ARG A 218 -4.42 -10.90 -0.25
C ARG A 218 -5.66 -11.65 0.28
N LEU A 219 -5.46 -12.53 1.26
CA LEU A 219 -6.54 -13.33 1.84
C LEU A 219 -7.59 -12.45 2.54
N GLU A 220 -7.19 -11.31 3.10
CA GLU A 220 -8.06 -10.38 3.82
C GLU A 220 -8.88 -11.09 4.90
N VAL A 221 -10.17 -10.75 5.08
CA VAL A 221 -10.98 -11.28 6.19
C VAL A 221 -11.61 -12.63 5.86
N VAL A 222 -12.42 -12.71 4.80
CA VAL A 222 -13.25 -13.89 4.49
C VAL A 222 -12.42 -15.15 4.25
N SER A 223 -11.39 -15.08 3.41
CA SER A 223 -10.54 -16.24 3.13
C SER A 223 -9.76 -16.70 4.36
N THR A 224 -9.38 -15.76 5.24
CA THR A 224 -8.66 -16.09 6.48
C THR A 224 -9.56 -16.83 7.46
N ILE A 225 -10.83 -16.46 7.56
CA ILE A 225 -11.82 -17.19 8.39
C ILE A 225 -11.99 -18.61 7.88
N ALA A 226 -12.17 -18.82 6.58
CA ALA A 226 -12.31 -20.15 6.00
C ALA A 226 -11.06 -21.03 6.17
N LEU A 227 -9.86 -20.44 6.10
CA LEU A 227 -8.62 -21.14 6.43
C LEU A 227 -8.54 -21.47 7.93
N SER A 228 -9.02 -20.58 8.78
CA SER A 228 -9.08 -20.79 10.23
C SER A 228 -9.97 -22.00 10.57
N ASP A 229 -11.12 -22.14 9.90
CA ASP A 229 -11.98 -23.32 10.04
C ASP A 229 -11.24 -24.62 9.69
N ALA A 230 -10.47 -24.62 8.59
CA ALA A 230 -9.66 -25.78 8.22
C ALA A 230 -8.58 -26.09 9.27
N PHE A 231 -7.90 -25.07 9.79
CA PHE A 231 -6.85 -25.23 10.80
C PHE A 231 -7.38 -25.76 12.13
N ILE A 232 -8.60 -25.38 12.54
CA ILE A 232 -9.28 -25.93 13.73
C ILE A 232 -9.44 -27.46 13.61
N LEU A 233 -9.72 -27.95 12.40
CA LEU A 233 -9.89 -29.38 12.11
C LEU A 233 -8.56 -30.15 12.01
N MET A 234 -7.45 -29.50 11.62
CA MET A 234 -6.17 -30.18 11.38
C MET A 234 -5.48 -30.64 12.68
N GLN A 235 -5.42 -29.77 13.70
CA GLN A 235 -4.79 -30.01 15.03
C GLN A 235 -3.35 -30.58 15.01
N THR A 236 -2.68 -30.54 13.86
CA THR A 236 -1.39 -31.16 13.58
C THR A 236 -0.34 -30.15 13.13
N LEU A 237 -0.72 -28.87 12.97
CA LEU A 237 0.16 -27.83 12.47
C LEU A 237 1.26 -27.49 13.49
N GLU A 238 2.48 -27.37 12.97
CA GLU A 238 3.69 -26.94 13.64
C GLU A 238 4.17 -25.57 13.10
N GLU A 239 3.88 -25.23 11.84
CA GLU A 239 4.25 -23.95 11.22
C GLU A 239 3.09 -23.37 10.41
N ILE A 240 2.69 -22.14 10.73
CA ILE A 240 1.75 -21.33 9.95
C ILE A 240 2.45 -20.03 9.56
N ARG A 241 2.52 -19.76 8.25
CA ARG A 241 3.05 -18.51 7.71
C ARG A 241 2.05 -17.88 6.74
N LEU A 242 1.53 -16.72 7.09
CA LEU A 242 0.57 -15.94 6.33
C LEU A 242 1.03 -14.48 6.13
N PRO A 243 2.31 -14.18 5.83
CA PRO A 243 2.74 -12.79 5.71
C PRO A 243 2.13 -12.12 4.47
N GLN A 244 1.97 -10.79 4.49
CA GLN A 244 1.53 -10.01 3.33
C GLN A 244 0.17 -10.44 2.77
N ASN A 245 -0.82 -10.63 3.64
CA ASN A 245 -2.16 -11.07 3.24
C ASN A 245 -3.25 -10.03 3.44
N GLY A 246 -2.93 -8.87 4.03
CA GLY A 246 -3.93 -7.85 4.33
C GLY A 246 -5.00 -8.33 5.31
N ILE A 247 -4.68 -9.31 6.18
CA ILE A 247 -5.58 -9.82 7.22
C ILE A 247 -5.90 -8.66 8.17
N ARG A 248 -7.18 -8.39 8.44
CA ARG A 248 -7.63 -7.27 9.28
C ARG A 248 -8.17 -7.77 10.62
N GLU A 249 -8.27 -6.87 11.61
CA GLU A 249 -8.76 -7.14 12.97
C GLU A 249 -9.91 -8.17 13.08
N PRO A 250 -11.02 -8.10 12.31
CA PRO A 250 -12.13 -9.05 12.46
C PRO A 250 -11.76 -10.53 12.21
N ALA A 251 -10.70 -10.78 11.44
CA ALA A 251 -10.25 -12.15 11.16
C ALA A 251 -9.32 -12.71 12.25
N PHE A 252 -8.74 -11.85 13.09
CA PHE A 252 -7.79 -12.29 14.12
C PHE A 252 -8.46 -13.13 15.21
N GLY A 253 -9.75 -12.90 15.51
CA GLY A 253 -10.48 -13.73 16.48
C GLY A 253 -10.62 -15.17 15.99
N ALA A 254 -11.04 -15.36 14.75
CA ALA A 254 -11.12 -16.69 14.12
C ALA A 254 -9.74 -17.34 14.02
N LEU A 255 -8.72 -16.56 13.63
CA LEU A 255 -7.35 -17.04 13.52
C LEU A 255 -6.78 -17.43 14.89
N ALA A 256 -7.04 -16.67 15.96
CA ALA A 256 -6.59 -16.96 17.32
C ALA A 256 -7.16 -18.29 17.81
N VAL A 257 -8.46 -18.54 17.59
CA VAL A 257 -9.11 -19.83 17.89
C VAL A 257 -8.45 -20.98 17.11
N ALA A 258 -8.17 -20.77 15.82
CA ALA A 258 -7.50 -21.75 14.98
C ALA A 258 -6.06 -22.06 15.43
N LEU A 259 -5.30 -21.04 15.80
CA LEU A 259 -3.96 -21.18 16.36
C LEU A 259 -4.02 -21.92 17.71
N GLN A 260 -4.96 -21.56 18.58
CA GLN A 260 -5.16 -22.22 19.87
C GLN A 260 -5.46 -23.72 19.75
N ALA A 261 -6.17 -24.14 18.69
CA ALA A 261 -6.46 -25.55 18.43
C ALA A 261 -5.20 -26.37 18.08
N ASN A 262 -4.13 -25.73 17.58
CA ASN A 262 -2.89 -26.37 17.14
C ASN A 262 -1.77 -26.21 18.19
N LYS A 263 -1.85 -27.00 19.27
CA LYS A 263 -0.94 -26.89 20.43
C LYS A 263 0.55 -27.17 20.13
N ASN A 264 0.85 -27.80 19.00
CA ASN A 264 2.23 -28.09 18.58
C ASN A 264 2.85 -26.97 17.73
N LEU A 265 2.18 -25.81 17.57
CA LEU A 265 2.72 -24.68 16.82
C LEU A 265 4.07 -24.21 17.38
N ARG A 266 5.02 -24.09 16.46
CA ARG A 266 6.40 -23.65 16.66
C ARG A 266 6.66 -22.34 15.94
N ILE A 267 6.01 -22.09 14.80
CA ILE A 267 6.17 -20.86 14.04
C ILE A 267 4.81 -20.27 13.71
N ILE A 268 4.61 -19.02 14.12
CA ILE A 268 3.52 -18.16 13.68
C ILE A 268 4.15 -16.96 13.01
N ASP A 269 3.87 -16.78 11.74
CA ASP A 269 4.38 -15.68 10.93
C ASP A 269 3.21 -14.97 10.25
N LEU A 270 2.89 -13.78 10.75
CA LEU A 270 1.79 -12.94 10.30
C LEU A 270 2.29 -11.56 9.85
N ASN A 271 3.58 -11.44 9.49
CA ASN A 271 4.19 -10.17 9.09
C ASN A 271 3.41 -9.45 7.97
N ASP A 272 3.35 -8.12 8.00
CA ASP A 272 2.69 -7.28 6.97
C ASP A 272 1.21 -7.67 6.80
N ASN A 273 0.49 -7.57 7.92
CA ASN A 273 -0.96 -7.69 8.04
C ASN A 273 -1.49 -6.57 8.94
N ILE A 274 -2.81 -6.39 9.06
CA ILE A 274 -3.40 -5.32 9.86
C ILE A 274 -3.95 -5.95 11.15
N CYS A 275 -3.03 -6.32 12.05
CA CYS A 275 -3.35 -6.92 13.34
C CYS A 275 -3.98 -5.90 14.29
N GLY A 276 -3.44 -4.68 14.32
CA GLY A 276 -3.94 -3.61 15.20
C GLY A 276 -3.82 -3.96 16.69
N THR A 277 -4.47 -3.16 17.52
CA THR A 277 -4.51 -3.36 18.99
C THR A 277 -5.37 -4.58 19.33
N GLN A 278 -6.56 -4.66 18.73
CA GLN A 278 -7.55 -5.68 19.09
C GLN A 278 -7.10 -7.09 18.67
N GLY A 279 -6.58 -7.24 17.44
CA GLY A 279 -6.05 -8.53 16.99
C GLY A 279 -4.84 -8.98 17.82
N ALA A 280 -4.00 -8.05 18.28
CA ALA A 280 -2.89 -8.37 19.17
C ALA A 280 -3.37 -8.87 20.54
N LEU A 281 -4.43 -8.27 21.10
CA LEU A 281 -5.05 -8.73 22.34
C LEU A 281 -5.67 -10.14 22.18
N GLU A 282 -6.36 -10.41 21.08
CA GLU A 282 -6.93 -11.73 20.79
C GLU A 282 -5.85 -12.82 20.65
N LEU A 283 -4.73 -12.50 19.99
CA LEU A 283 -3.57 -13.37 19.97
C LEU A 283 -2.99 -13.56 21.36
N ALA A 284 -2.90 -12.50 22.17
CA ALA A 284 -2.34 -12.56 23.52
C ALA A 284 -3.07 -13.56 24.42
N GLU A 285 -4.40 -13.64 24.32
CA GLU A 285 -5.22 -14.58 25.10
C GLU A 285 -4.80 -16.05 24.88
N ILE A 286 -4.39 -16.39 23.65
CA ILE A 286 -4.06 -17.76 23.28
C ILE A 286 -2.56 -18.08 23.39
N LEU A 287 -1.69 -17.07 23.47
CA LEU A 287 -0.24 -17.28 23.48
C LEU A 287 0.18 -18.17 24.65
N SER A 288 -0.45 -18.01 25.82
CA SER A 288 -0.14 -18.77 27.03
C SER A 288 -0.30 -20.29 26.86
N ASP A 289 -1.18 -20.72 25.94
CA ASP A 289 -1.43 -22.13 25.61
C ASP A 289 -0.42 -22.73 24.61
N LEU A 290 0.27 -21.90 23.83
CA LEU A 290 1.15 -22.35 22.75
C LEU A 290 2.55 -22.69 23.26
N HIS A 291 2.67 -23.72 24.09
CA HIS A 291 3.92 -24.05 24.82
C HIS A 291 5.12 -24.47 23.95
N HIS A 292 4.91 -24.75 22.66
CA HIS A 292 5.97 -25.14 21.72
C HIS A 292 6.43 -24.00 20.80
N LEU A 293 5.87 -22.80 20.97
CA LEU A 293 6.13 -21.65 20.10
C LEU A 293 7.61 -21.23 20.16
N GLU A 294 8.29 -21.26 19.02
CA GLU A 294 9.67 -20.87 18.84
C GLU A 294 9.80 -19.49 18.17
N ILE A 295 8.91 -19.16 17.23
CA ILE A 295 8.93 -17.91 16.47
C ILE A 295 7.53 -17.32 16.44
N LEU A 296 7.43 -16.06 16.88
CA LEU A 296 6.26 -15.20 16.68
C LEU A 296 6.70 -14.01 15.84
N ASP A 297 6.18 -13.91 14.62
CA ASP A 297 6.45 -12.79 13.72
C ASP A 297 5.17 -11.97 13.53
N LEU A 298 5.18 -10.77 14.09
CA LEU A 298 4.14 -9.74 13.98
C LEU A 298 4.78 -8.44 13.47
N GLY A 299 5.80 -8.52 12.60
CA GLY A 299 6.37 -7.32 12.00
C GLY A 299 5.38 -6.64 11.05
N ASP A 300 5.41 -5.33 10.90
CA ASP A 300 4.52 -4.56 10.01
C ASP A 300 3.03 -4.88 10.24
N CYS A 301 2.65 -5.10 11.51
CA CYS A 301 1.32 -5.56 11.90
C CYS A 301 0.38 -4.44 12.38
N VAL A 302 0.88 -3.19 12.41
CA VAL A 302 0.17 -2.01 12.94
C VAL A 302 -0.21 -2.18 14.42
N CYS A 303 0.54 -2.98 15.19
CA CYS A 303 0.33 -3.12 16.63
C CYS A 303 0.83 -1.86 17.35
N ASP A 304 0.02 -1.28 18.22
CA ASP A 304 0.42 -0.17 19.08
C ASP A 304 0.95 -0.68 20.44
N ASP A 305 1.26 0.25 21.33
CA ASP A 305 1.80 -0.03 22.66
C ASP A 305 0.89 -0.96 23.48
N ASP A 306 -0.41 -0.71 23.49
CA ASP A 306 -1.38 -1.50 24.25
C ASP A 306 -1.46 -2.94 23.69
N GLY A 307 -1.46 -3.09 22.37
CA GLY A 307 -1.44 -4.39 21.71
C GLY A 307 -0.17 -5.19 22.06
N VAL A 308 0.99 -4.54 22.02
CA VAL A 308 2.28 -5.18 22.36
C VAL A 308 2.35 -5.54 23.84
N VAL A 309 1.91 -4.66 24.74
CA VAL A 309 1.79 -4.98 26.18
C VAL A 309 0.86 -6.18 26.39
N GLY A 310 -0.24 -6.26 25.63
CA GLY A 310 -1.10 -7.42 25.53
C GLY A 310 -0.31 -8.69 25.20
N ILE A 311 0.42 -8.69 24.08
CA ILE A 311 1.26 -9.82 23.65
C ILE A 311 2.27 -10.22 24.73
N LEU A 312 2.96 -9.26 25.35
CA LEU A 312 3.90 -9.53 26.45
C LEU A 312 3.20 -10.19 27.65
N SER A 313 1.98 -9.79 27.98
CA SER A 313 1.20 -10.38 29.06
C SER A 313 0.76 -11.83 28.77
N GLY A 314 0.53 -12.16 27.49
CA GLY A 314 0.20 -13.51 27.02
C GLY A 314 1.40 -14.46 26.97
N LEU A 315 2.62 -13.92 26.84
CA LEU A 315 3.85 -14.71 26.85
C LEU A 315 4.29 -15.09 28.27
N ASP A 316 4.43 -16.39 28.53
CA ASP A 316 4.97 -16.88 29.82
C ASP A 316 6.50 -16.68 29.87
N ARG A 317 6.98 -15.90 30.84
CA ARG A 317 8.40 -15.62 31.12
C ARG A 317 9.30 -16.86 31.34
N LYS A 318 8.74 -18.06 31.50
CA LYS A 318 9.47 -19.33 31.66
C LYS A 318 9.54 -20.19 30.40
N ARG A 319 9.27 -19.61 29.23
CA ARG A 319 9.33 -20.33 27.95
C ARG A 319 10.76 -20.54 27.49
N ASP A 320 11.24 -21.77 27.64
CA ASP A 320 12.59 -22.18 27.22
C ASP A 320 12.73 -22.44 25.71
N CYS A 321 11.61 -22.53 24.99
CA CYS A 321 11.57 -22.88 23.56
C CYS A 321 11.47 -21.67 22.63
N LEU A 322 11.07 -20.50 23.15
CA LEU A 322 10.91 -19.29 22.35
C LEU A 322 12.30 -18.81 21.89
N LYS A 323 12.46 -18.53 20.61
CA LYS A 323 13.74 -18.18 19.99
C LYS A 323 13.71 -16.81 19.36
N LYS A 324 12.60 -16.43 18.74
CA LYS A 324 12.47 -15.15 18.03
C LYS A 324 11.09 -14.54 18.23
N VAL A 325 11.06 -13.24 18.51
CA VAL A 325 9.87 -12.39 18.43
C VAL A 325 10.18 -11.23 17.50
N VAL A 326 9.35 -10.99 16.49
CA VAL A 326 9.50 -9.86 15.57
C VAL A 326 8.30 -8.95 15.73
N LEU A 327 8.59 -7.70 16.05
CA LEU A 327 7.66 -6.59 16.25
C LEU A 327 8.16 -5.35 15.49
N SER A 328 9.03 -5.54 14.50
CA SER A 328 9.53 -4.45 13.68
C SER A 328 8.41 -3.83 12.84
N GLY A 329 8.49 -2.55 12.46
CA GLY A 329 7.49 -1.95 11.54
C GLY A 329 6.13 -1.68 12.18
N ASN A 330 6.05 -1.61 13.51
CA ASN A 330 4.79 -1.40 14.24
C ASN A 330 4.68 0.05 14.77
N ASN A 331 3.63 0.28 15.55
CA ASN A 331 3.33 1.57 16.15
C ASN A 331 3.85 1.67 17.60
N ILE A 332 4.99 1.05 17.90
CA ILE A 332 5.57 1.01 19.25
C ILE A 332 6.26 2.34 19.55
N THR A 333 5.95 2.94 20.70
CA THR A 333 6.59 4.18 21.17
C THR A 333 7.67 3.93 22.21
N ALA A 334 8.36 5.00 22.62
CA ALA A 334 9.35 4.94 23.69
C ALA A 334 8.77 4.54 25.06
N ASP A 335 7.46 4.72 25.25
CA ASP A 335 6.80 4.54 26.54
C ASP A 335 6.85 3.09 27.04
N ILE A 336 6.80 2.10 26.15
CA ILE A 336 6.77 0.67 26.52
C ILE A 336 8.11 -0.04 26.40
N ILE A 337 9.20 0.68 26.12
CA ILE A 337 10.53 0.07 25.96
C ILE A 337 11.02 -0.49 27.30
N GLU A 338 10.68 0.15 28.42
CA GLU A 338 11.00 -0.37 29.75
C GLU A 338 10.32 -1.73 29.97
N GLU A 339 9.04 -1.86 29.59
CA GLU A 339 8.26 -3.09 29.66
C GLU A 339 8.84 -4.20 28.76
N ILE A 340 9.13 -3.89 27.49
CA ILE A 340 9.76 -4.82 26.54
C ILE A 340 11.13 -5.26 27.08
N GLY A 341 11.93 -4.29 27.54
CA GLY A 341 13.26 -4.51 28.09
C GLY A 341 13.23 -5.39 29.34
N ASP A 342 12.37 -5.08 30.30
CA ASP A 342 12.21 -5.84 31.55
C ASP A 342 11.62 -7.23 31.31
N PHE A 343 10.82 -7.39 30.26
CA PHE A 343 10.31 -8.69 29.85
C PHE A 343 11.44 -9.54 29.25
N PHE A 344 12.07 -9.07 28.17
CA PHE A 344 13.00 -9.87 27.38
C PHE A 344 14.43 -9.94 27.92
N ASN A 345 14.86 -9.00 28.77
CA ASN A 345 16.13 -9.12 29.50
C ASN A 345 16.01 -9.93 30.80
N SER A 346 14.80 -10.37 31.18
CA SER A 346 14.62 -11.23 32.34
C SER A 346 15.33 -12.57 32.14
N ALA A 347 15.75 -13.21 33.25
CA ALA A 347 16.58 -14.42 33.20
C ALA A 347 15.96 -15.58 32.40
N GLY A 348 14.63 -15.64 32.29
CA GLY A 348 13.92 -16.64 31.49
C GLY A 348 13.78 -16.30 30.01
N MET A 349 13.98 -15.04 29.60
CA MET A 349 13.72 -14.57 28.24
C MET A 349 14.96 -14.00 27.53
N ALA A 350 16.08 -13.80 28.23
CA ALA A 350 17.32 -13.23 27.67
C ALA A 350 17.94 -14.02 26.50
N HIS A 351 17.44 -15.22 26.22
CA HIS A 351 17.85 -16.05 25.08
C HIS A 351 17.03 -15.80 23.80
N VAL A 352 15.87 -15.14 23.92
CA VAL A 352 14.94 -14.87 22.81
C VAL A 352 15.43 -13.68 22.02
N LYS A 353 15.66 -13.82 20.72
CA LYS A 353 15.95 -12.68 19.84
C LYS A 353 14.69 -11.87 19.61
N VAL A 354 14.74 -10.57 19.87
CA VAL A 354 13.61 -9.67 19.69
C VAL A 354 13.99 -8.61 18.69
N ASP A 355 13.16 -8.41 17.67
CA ASP A 355 13.34 -7.34 16.70
C ASP A 355 12.22 -6.33 16.87
N ILE A 356 12.57 -5.10 17.23
CA ILE A 356 11.68 -3.95 17.38
C ILE A 356 12.14 -2.79 16.49
N SER A 357 12.93 -3.07 15.45
CA SER A 357 13.38 -2.05 14.49
C SER A 357 12.21 -1.38 13.75
N VAL A 358 12.41 -0.20 13.17
CA VAL A 358 11.37 0.50 12.37
C VAL A 358 10.07 0.73 13.18
N ASN A 359 10.18 1.39 14.33
CA ASN A 359 9.04 1.74 15.20
C ASN A 359 9.11 3.25 15.55
N MET A 360 8.18 3.76 16.35
CA MET A 360 8.03 5.19 16.66
C MET A 360 8.78 5.62 17.93
N PHE A 361 10.10 5.41 17.98
CA PHE A 361 10.90 5.74 19.17
C PHE A 361 11.28 7.22 19.32
N GLY A 362 11.37 7.96 18.21
CA GLY A 362 11.62 9.40 18.21
C GLY A 362 12.95 9.80 18.89
N GLU A 363 12.97 10.96 19.54
CA GLU A 363 14.19 11.50 20.20
C GLU A 363 14.76 10.56 21.28
N ASP A 364 13.92 9.68 21.82
CA ASP A 364 14.30 8.73 22.88
C ASP A 364 15.03 7.48 22.35
N PHE A 365 15.18 7.31 21.03
CA PHE A 365 15.86 6.17 20.41
C PHE A 365 17.23 5.87 21.02
N ASP A 366 18.10 6.89 21.11
CA ASP A 366 19.46 6.73 21.64
C ASP A 366 19.45 6.33 23.11
N ALA A 367 18.54 6.94 23.89
CA ALA A 367 18.40 6.67 25.32
C ALA A 367 17.88 5.24 25.56
N ALA A 368 16.85 4.85 24.81
CA ALA A 368 16.26 3.51 24.81
C ALA A 368 17.29 2.43 24.43
N LYS A 369 17.98 2.62 23.30
CA LYS A 369 19.00 1.69 22.81
C LYS A 369 20.19 1.59 23.76
N ALA A 370 20.63 2.69 24.38
CA ALA A 370 21.71 2.67 25.35
C ALA A 370 21.33 1.90 26.63
N ARG A 371 20.07 2.00 27.06
CA ARG A 371 19.54 1.38 28.29
C ARG A 371 19.19 -0.09 28.09
N TYR A 372 18.55 -0.45 26.98
CA TYR A 372 17.96 -1.79 26.76
C TYR A 372 18.48 -2.53 25.51
N GLY A 373 19.20 -1.86 24.61
CA GLY A 373 19.78 -2.48 23.40
C GLY A 373 21.02 -3.35 23.62
N LYS A 374 21.39 -3.60 24.88
CA LYS A 374 22.49 -4.51 25.23
C LYS A 374 21.94 -5.92 25.42
N GLY A 375 22.00 -6.74 24.39
CA GLY A 375 21.70 -8.17 24.52
C GLY A 375 20.96 -8.74 23.33
N ASN A 376 19.74 -9.20 23.58
CA ASN A 376 18.92 -9.97 22.68
C ASN A 376 17.84 -9.16 21.94
N ILE A 377 17.74 -7.85 22.21
CA ILE A 377 16.79 -6.92 21.60
C ILE A 377 17.50 -6.08 20.54
N ASP A 378 16.99 -6.13 19.30
CA ASP A 378 17.44 -5.34 18.17
C ASP A 378 16.51 -4.14 17.96
N PHE A 379 17.09 -2.95 18.08
CA PHE A 379 16.41 -1.66 17.86
C PHE A 379 16.58 -1.16 16.42
N GLY A 380 17.37 -1.82 15.58
CA GLY A 380 17.75 -1.31 14.26
C GLY A 380 18.79 -0.19 14.33
N ARG A 381 18.88 0.59 13.24
CA ARG A 381 19.78 1.73 13.08
C ARG A 381 19.02 3.03 13.37
N ARG A 382 19.77 4.04 13.82
CA ARG A 382 19.20 5.39 14.02
C ARG A 382 18.75 5.93 12.67
N GLY A 383 17.52 6.43 12.60
CA GLY A 383 16.90 6.88 11.35
C GLY A 383 15.98 5.83 10.70
N ASP A 384 15.99 4.58 11.20
CA ASP A 384 14.96 3.60 10.84
C ASP A 384 13.59 4.01 11.42
N ASP A 385 13.59 4.81 12.49
CA ASP A 385 12.45 5.48 13.12
C ASP A 385 12.20 6.91 12.58
N GLU A 386 13.22 7.62 12.08
CA GLU A 386 13.07 8.89 11.32
C GLU A 386 12.52 8.70 9.90
N LEU A 387 12.38 7.45 9.45
CA LEU A 387 11.47 7.12 8.35
C LEU A 387 9.99 7.38 8.73
N LEU A 388 9.70 7.57 10.02
CA LEU A 388 8.39 7.90 10.60
C LEU A 388 8.38 9.24 11.39
N SER A 389 9.50 9.75 11.90
CA SER A 389 9.58 11.09 12.51
C SER A 389 10.13 12.14 11.53
N SER A 390 9.28 13.10 11.19
CA SER A 390 9.68 14.32 10.49
C SER A 390 10.46 15.24 11.45
N ASP A 391 11.77 15.39 11.25
CA ASP A 391 12.51 16.67 11.38
C ASP A 391 14.04 16.47 11.21
N GLY A 392 14.65 17.21 10.27
CA GLY A 392 16.03 17.73 10.43
C GLY A 392 17.22 17.13 9.65
N GLU A 393 17.59 17.83 8.57
CA GLU A 393 18.96 18.15 8.08
C GLU A 393 19.89 17.09 7.43
N GLU A 394 20.46 17.53 6.30
CA GLU A 394 21.38 16.83 5.40
C GLU A 394 22.75 16.54 6.03
N MET A 395 23.33 15.35 5.76
CA MET A 395 24.78 15.22 5.56
C MET A 395 25.15 14.01 4.68
N GLU A 396 26.16 14.21 3.83
CA GLU A 396 26.63 13.35 2.75
C GLU A 396 27.41 12.09 3.20
N ALA A 397 27.16 10.99 2.47
CA ALA A 397 28.05 9.91 1.99
C ALA A 397 29.13 9.27 2.90
N ASP A 398 29.08 7.94 3.08
CA ASP A 398 29.90 6.98 2.31
C ASP A 398 29.78 5.52 2.80
N ASP A 399 29.81 4.63 1.80
CA ASP A 399 30.28 3.25 1.76
C ASP A 399 29.36 2.04 2.08
N ALA A 400 29.58 1.03 1.24
CA ALA A 400 28.73 -0.08 0.85
C ALA A 400 28.98 -1.37 1.64
N SER A 401 27.98 -2.26 1.66
CA SER A 401 28.05 -3.64 1.13
C SER A 401 27.09 -4.60 1.83
N MET A 402 26.53 -5.51 1.02
CA MET A 402 25.78 -6.74 1.36
C MET A 402 24.33 -6.58 1.82
N GLU A 403 23.39 -6.77 0.89
CA GLU A 403 22.51 -7.95 0.84
C GLU A 403 21.73 -7.94 -0.50
N GLU A 404 22.14 -8.84 -1.39
CA GLU A 404 21.43 -9.24 -2.62
C GLU A 404 20.36 -10.29 -2.28
N ASP A 405 19.39 -10.45 -3.18
CA ASP A 405 18.29 -11.42 -3.18
C ASP A 405 16.98 -11.01 -2.48
N ALA A 406 16.23 -10.08 -3.09
CA ALA A 406 14.76 -10.13 -3.17
C ALA A 406 14.19 -8.91 -3.94
N MET A 407 14.27 -8.89 -5.28
CA MET A 407 13.46 -7.97 -6.08
C MET A 407 13.07 -8.55 -7.43
N ASN A 408 11.76 -8.42 -7.72
CA ASN A 408 11.04 -8.61 -8.98
C ASN A 408 10.41 -9.98 -9.24
N THR A 409 9.16 -10.13 -8.80
CA THR A 409 8.09 -10.77 -9.57
C THR A 409 6.75 -10.09 -9.22
N SER A 410 5.81 -10.13 -10.18
CA SER A 410 4.41 -9.70 -10.08
C SER A 410 4.07 -8.28 -10.56
N ARG A 411 4.45 -8.00 -11.80
CA ARG A 411 3.50 -7.44 -12.79
C ARG A 411 2.73 -8.59 -13.40
N ASP A 412 1.47 -8.34 -13.74
CA ASP A 412 0.57 -9.22 -14.49
C ASP A 412 -0.11 -10.32 -13.68
N THR A 413 -1.16 -9.93 -12.95
CA THR A 413 -2.42 -10.73 -12.82
C THR A 413 -3.55 -9.92 -12.15
N ILE A 414 -3.88 -8.75 -12.71
CA ILE A 414 -5.22 -8.13 -12.56
C ILE A 414 -5.68 -7.68 -13.95
N ILE A 415 -5.75 -8.62 -14.88
CA ILE A 415 -6.53 -8.51 -16.11
C ILE A 415 -7.15 -9.89 -16.27
N GLU A 416 -8.40 -9.97 -16.70
CA GLU A 416 -9.26 -11.17 -16.74
C GLU A 416 -10.01 -11.44 -15.43
N ARG A 417 -10.88 -10.47 -15.10
CA ARG A 417 -12.33 -10.68 -14.87
C ARG A 417 -13.12 -9.37 -14.79
N SER A 418 -12.50 -8.21 -15.06
CA SER A 418 -13.22 -6.96 -15.32
C SER A 418 -13.46 -6.69 -16.81
N ALA A 419 -13.09 -7.60 -17.71
CA ALA A 419 -13.01 -7.32 -19.16
C ALA A 419 -14.36 -7.10 -19.88
N GLU A 420 -15.51 -7.39 -19.27
CA GLU A 420 -16.82 -7.15 -19.92
C GLU A 420 -17.61 -5.94 -19.33
N GLU A 421 -17.23 -5.46 -18.14
CA GLU A 421 -17.88 -4.32 -17.47
C GLU A 421 -16.95 -3.11 -17.31
N SER A 422 -15.64 -3.35 -17.11
CA SER A 422 -14.60 -2.34 -17.28
C SER A 422 -14.54 -1.85 -18.72
N ASP A 423 -14.95 -2.64 -19.72
CA ASP A 423 -15.00 -2.18 -21.11
C ASP A 423 -16.10 -1.14 -21.34
N LYS A 424 -17.18 -1.10 -20.54
CA LYS A 424 -18.21 -0.05 -20.61
C LYS A 424 -17.81 1.21 -19.86
N ALA A 425 -17.19 1.10 -18.68
CA ALA A 425 -16.68 2.24 -17.93
C ALA A 425 -15.44 2.86 -18.60
N GLN A 426 -14.54 2.03 -19.14
CA GLN A 426 -13.40 2.44 -19.94
C GLN A 426 -13.83 2.90 -21.34
N GLN A 427 -14.91 2.37 -21.94
CA GLN A 427 -15.54 2.98 -23.12
C GLN A 427 -16.16 4.33 -22.79
N MET A 428 -16.82 4.52 -21.65
CA MET A 428 -17.38 5.83 -21.27
C MET A 428 -16.28 6.85 -20.95
N LEU A 429 -15.19 6.42 -20.30
CA LEU A 429 -14.01 7.24 -20.03
C LEU A 429 -13.25 7.56 -21.33
N ASN A 430 -13.10 6.58 -22.23
CA ASN A 430 -12.59 6.80 -23.58
C ASN A 430 -13.55 7.64 -24.41
N GLU A 431 -14.87 7.54 -24.28
CA GLU A 431 -15.83 8.38 -24.99
C GLU A 431 -15.81 9.83 -24.49
N LEU A 432 -15.58 10.04 -23.19
CA LEU A 432 -15.40 11.36 -22.57
C LEU A 432 -14.06 12.01 -22.92
N VAL A 433 -13.02 11.21 -23.16
CA VAL A 433 -11.69 11.68 -23.60
C VAL A 433 -11.61 11.83 -25.14
N THR A 434 -12.41 11.06 -25.90
CA THR A 434 -12.29 10.97 -27.38
C THR A 434 -13.36 11.76 -28.16
N LYS A 435 -14.49 12.18 -27.56
CA LYS A 435 -15.48 13.04 -28.25
C LYS A 435 -15.09 14.52 -28.20
N GLY A 436 -13.99 14.82 -28.89
CA GLY A 436 -13.63 16.15 -29.36
C GLY A 436 -12.79 15.97 -30.63
N PHE A 437 -13.42 16.22 -31.77
CA PHE A 437 -12.95 16.06 -33.16
C PHE A 437 -13.25 14.71 -33.82
N GLY A 438 -14.23 14.76 -34.72
CA GLY A 438 -14.75 13.62 -35.46
C GLY A 438 -13.77 13.04 -36.48
N CYS A 439 -13.99 11.78 -36.80
CA CYS A 439 -13.41 11.12 -37.97
C CYS A 439 -14.50 10.33 -38.68
N ILE A 440 -14.86 10.79 -39.88
CA ILE A 440 -15.52 9.98 -40.89
C ILE A 440 -14.45 9.03 -41.48
N ARG A 441 -14.80 7.75 -41.60
CA ARG A 441 -14.07 6.69 -42.33
C ARG A 441 -14.70 6.58 -43.75
N ILE A 442 -14.05 6.27 -44.89
CA ILE A 442 -12.77 5.65 -45.30
C ILE A 442 -12.56 6.04 -46.79
N GLY A 443 -11.31 6.04 -47.26
CA GLY A 443 -10.99 5.76 -48.67
C GLY A 443 -9.54 6.08 -49.02
N ASP A 444 -8.68 5.06 -49.20
CA ASP A 444 -7.36 5.22 -49.81
C ASP A 444 -7.52 5.78 -51.24
N PRO A 445 -6.69 6.76 -51.69
CA PRO A 445 -5.25 6.56 -51.86
C PRO A 445 -4.34 7.79 -51.58
N VAL A 446 -3.06 7.49 -51.32
CA VAL A 446 -1.85 8.33 -51.44
C VAL A 446 -2.07 9.85 -51.53
N GLU A 447 -1.84 10.56 -50.42
CA GLU A 447 -1.49 11.98 -50.45
C GLU A 447 -0.64 12.37 -49.23
N THR A 448 0.45 13.08 -49.49
CA THR A 448 1.43 13.62 -48.54
C THR A 448 0.78 14.58 -47.55
N ALA A 449 0.79 14.24 -46.25
CA ALA A 449 0.47 15.18 -45.18
C ALA A 449 1.55 15.09 -44.09
N SER A 450 2.21 16.22 -43.80
CA SER A 450 3.21 16.34 -42.75
C SER A 450 2.57 16.10 -41.38
N THR A 451 2.87 14.98 -40.75
CA THR A 451 2.55 14.81 -39.32
C THR A 451 3.87 14.91 -38.55
N ASP A 452 4.01 15.93 -37.70
CA ASP A 452 5.14 16.07 -36.77
C ASP A 452 5.20 14.94 -35.70
N ARG A 453 4.44 13.85 -35.88
CA ARG A 453 4.40 12.66 -35.03
C ARG A 453 4.99 11.48 -35.79
N VAL A 454 6.02 10.87 -35.20
CA VAL A 454 6.59 9.59 -35.62
C VAL A 454 6.11 8.54 -34.63
N SER A 455 5.38 7.54 -35.12
CA SER A 455 4.72 6.54 -34.28
C SER A 455 5.06 5.12 -34.68
N PHE A 456 5.37 4.32 -33.66
CA PHE A 456 5.56 2.87 -33.71
C PHE A 456 4.58 2.14 -32.79
N LEU A 457 3.42 2.75 -32.50
CA LEU A 457 2.42 2.18 -31.61
C LEU A 457 2.06 0.74 -32.00
N ASP A 458 2.15 -0.17 -31.02
CA ASP A 458 1.73 -1.58 -31.08
C ASP A 458 2.28 -2.36 -32.29
N LYS A 459 3.51 -2.02 -32.70
CA LYS A 459 4.21 -2.74 -33.76
C LYS A 459 4.90 -4.01 -33.25
N GLY A 460 4.97 -4.23 -31.93
CA GLY A 460 5.57 -5.42 -31.33
C GLY A 460 7.05 -5.59 -31.69
N LEU A 461 7.76 -4.49 -31.91
CA LEU A 461 9.16 -4.50 -32.33
C LEU A 461 10.04 -4.93 -31.15
N LYS A 462 10.94 -5.88 -31.39
CA LYS A 462 12.00 -6.28 -30.44
C LYS A 462 13.29 -5.54 -30.78
N LEU A 463 13.41 -4.33 -30.25
CA LEU A 463 14.53 -3.43 -30.48
C LEU A 463 15.66 -3.77 -29.51
N ASP A 464 16.24 -4.97 -29.64
CA ASP A 464 17.28 -5.44 -28.71
C ASP A 464 18.70 -4.99 -29.10
N THR A 465 18.95 -4.78 -30.39
CA THR A 465 20.29 -4.56 -30.95
C THR A 465 20.33 -3.33 -31.84
N ALA A 466 21.55 -2.87 -32.15
CA ALA A 466 21.77 -1.81 -33.14
C ALA A 466 21.06 -2.08 -34.48
N GLN A 467 21.12 -3.33 -34.95
CA GLN A 467 20.56 -3.73 -36.24
C GLN A 467 19.03 -3.71 -36.25
N SER A 468 18.38 -4.14 -35.16
CA SER A 468 16.92 -4.11 -35.08
C SER A 468 16.37 -2.68 -34.97
N ALA A 469 17.16 -1.74 -34.44
CA ALA A 469 16.82 -0.33 -34.37
C ALA A 469 17.03 0.46 -35.68
N GLU A 470 17.78 -0.07 -36.66
CA GLU A 470 18.14 0.67 -37.89
C GLU A 470 16.93 1.27 -38.61
N LYS A 471 15.82 0.53 -38.69
CA LYS A 471 14.60 1.00 -39.35
C LYS A 471 13.97 2.18 -38.59
N VAL A 472 13.93 2.10 -37.26
CA VAL A 472 13.40 3.16 -36.40
C VAL A 472 14.28 4.40 -36.48
N VAL A 473 15.59 4.23 -36.31
CA VAL A 473 16.60 5.31 -36.39
C VAL A 473 16.57 6.00 -37.75
N LYS A 474 16.47 5.24 -38.85
CA LYS A 474 16.39 5.81 -40.20
C LYS A 474 15.14 6.68 -40.37
N ILE A 475 14.01 6.28 -39.81
CA ILE A 475 12.76 7.07 -39.88
C ILE A 475 12.89 8.34 -39.03
N ILE A 476 13.42 8.23 -37.80
CA ILE A 476 13.66 9.39 -36.93
C ILE A 476 14.58 10.39 -37.67
N THR A 477 15.77 9.96 -38.09
CA THR A 477 16.77 10.81 -38.76
C THR A 477 16.29 11.41 -40.09
N ALA A 478 15.43 10.70 -40.84
CA ALA A 478 14.90 11.20 -42.11
C ALA A 478 13.73 12.19 -41.91
N THR A 479 13.13 12.22 -40.72
CA THR A 479 12.04 13.13 -40.41
C THR A 479 12.62 14.53 -40.18
N ARG A 480 12.08 15.54 -40.87
CA ARG A 480 12.60 16.91 -40.78
C ARG A 480 12.16 17.65 -39.51
N SER A 481 10.97 17.32 -39.01
CA SER A 481 10.31 17.94 -37.86
C SER A 481 9.52 16.86 -37.13
N MET A 482 9.97 16.46 -35.93
CA MET A 482 9.36 15.44 -35.09
C MET A 482 9.09 16.01 -33.69
N LYS A 483 7.88 16.54 -33.52
CA LYS A 483 7.36 17.01 -32.23
C LYS A 483 6.93 15.89 -31.30
N THR A 484 6.62 14.70 -31.82
CA THR A 484 6.19 13.56 -31.01
C THR A 484 6.87 12.28 -31.47
N LEU A 485 7.51 11.59 -30.53
CA LEU A 485 7.98 10.23 -30.70
C LEU A 485 7.15 9.27 -29.84
N GLU A 486 6.55 8.29 -30.50
CA GLU A 486 5.75 7.25 -29.83
C GLU A 486 6.32 5.87 -30.08
N LEU A 487 6.70 5.21 -28.99
CA LEU A 487 7.32 3.89 -28.98
C LEU A 487 6.49 2.83 -28.23
N ARG A 488 5.28 3.18 -27.77
CA ARG A 488 4.40 2.31 -26.97
C ARG A 488 4.13 0.96 -27.64
N GLY A 489 4.12 -0.12 -26.85
CA GLY A 489 3.85 -1.48 -27.32
C GLY A 489 5.03 -2.13 -28.07
N ASN A 490 6.26 -1.74 -27.74
CA ASN A 490 7.49 -2.31 -28.30
C ASN A 490 8.52 -2.55 -27.18
N THR A 491 9.44 -3.48 -27.38
CA THR A 491 10.49 -3.76 -26.39
C THR A 491 11.80 -3.06 -26.80
N LEU A 492 12.44 -2.34 -25.89
CA LEU A 492 13.66 -1.58 -26.11
C LEU A 492 14.81 -2.07 -25.23
N GLY A 493 15.89 -2.54 -25.86
CA GLY A 493 17.16 -2.90 -25.23
C GLY A 493 18.21 -1.79 -25.28
N ILE A 494 19.33 -2.00 -24.57
CA ILE A 494 20.39 -0.99 -24.38
C ILE A 494 20.94 -0.45 -25.71
N ASP A 495 21.41 -1.34 -26.60
CA ASP A 495 22.06 -0.92 -27.85
C ASP A 495 21.12 -0.13 -28.77
N ALA A 496 19.88 -0.58 -28.86
CA ALA A 496 18.85 0.11 -29.62
C ALA A 496 18.48 1.47 -28.98
N GLY A 497 18.33 1.50 -27.66
CA GLY A 497 18.05 2.73 -26.91
C GLY A 497 19.13 3.79 -27.11
N VAL A 498 20.41 3.40 -27.08
CA VAL A 498 21.54 4.30 -27.36
C VAL A 498 21.50 4.83 -28.79
N LEU A 499 21.17 4.00 -29.79
CA LEU A 499 21.07 4.48 -31.17
C LEU A 499 19.87 5.40 -31.40
N ILE A 500 18.72 5.09 -30.79
CA ILE A 500 17.54 5.95 -30.85
C ILE A 500 17.85 7.28 -30.16
N ALA A 501 18.50 7.27 -28.99
CA ALA A 501 18.93 8.48 -28.30
C ALA A 501 19.83 9.38 -29.16
N ARG A 502 20.81 8.81 -29.88
CA ARG A 502 21.64 9.58 -30.82
C ARG A 502 20.83 10.17 -31.97
N ALA A 503 19.79 9.48 -32.43
CA ALA A 503 18.89 10.00 -33.45
C ALA A 503 18.02 11.15 -32.92
N LEU A 504 17.71 11.17 -31.61
CA LEU A 504 16.97 12.28 -31.00
C LEU A 504 17.76 13.59 -30.98
N GLU A 505 19.09 13.55 -30.99
CA GLU A 505 19.95 14.74 -30.97
C GLU A 505 19.68 15.71 -32.13
N SER A 506 19.12 15.22 -33.26
CA SER A 506 18.74 16.07 -34.40
C SER A 506 17.36 16.73 -34.29
N HIS A 507 16.65 16.55 -33.17
CA HIS A 507 15.26 16.99 -32.98
C HIS A 507 15.06 17.95 -31.80
N PRO A 508 15.53 19.21 -31.88
CA PRO A 508 15.28 20.24 -30.88
C PRO A 508 13.78 20.59 -30.72
N GLU A 509 12.96 20.29 -31.72
CA GLU A 509 11.52 20.52 -31.74
C GLU A 509 10.70 19.45 -31.00
N LEU A 510 11.33 18.43 -30.43
CA LEU A 510 10.64 17.34 -29.73
C LEU A 510 9.92 17.86 -28.48
N GLU A 511 8.60 17.67 -28.44
CA GLU A 511 7.73 18.11 -27.35
C GLU A 511 7.14 16.93 -26.57
N LYS A 512 6.96 15.75 -27.19
CA LYS A 512 6.25 14.62 -26.57
C LYS A 512 6.97 13.30 -26.73
N CYS A 513 7.16 12.62 -25.61
CA CYS A 513 7.79 11.31 -25.51
C CYS A 513 6.76 10.31 -24.96
N LEU A 514 6.17 9.51 -25.85
CA LEU A 514 5.15 8.51 -25.50
C LEU A 514 5.79 7.12 -25.43
N TRP A 515 6.29 6.78 -24.26
CA TRP A 515 7.25 5.70 -24.00
C TRP A 515 6.73 4.75 -22.92
N SER A 516 5.43 4.50 -22.91
CA SER A 516 4.86 3.48 -22.04
C SER A 516 5.14 2.07 -22.56
N ASP A 517 5.25 1.09 -21.66
CA ASP A 517 5.44 -0.34 -21.99
C ASP A 517 6.60 -0.59 -22.97
N LEU A 518 7.80 -0.12 -22.60
CA LEU A 518 9.04 -0.28 -23.38
C LEU A 518 9.90 -1.47 -22.96
N PHE A 519 9.71 -2.01 -21.76
CA PHE A 519 10.65 -2.96 -21.16
C PHE A 519 10.06 -4.35 -20.94
N THR A 520 8.94 -4.67 -21.58
CA THR A 520 8.34 -6.00 -21.53
C THR A 520 9.34 -7.07 -21.97
N GLY A 521 9.64 -8.00 -21.05
CA GLY A 521 10.61 -9.08 -21.24
C GLY A 521 12.09 -8.69 -21.09
N ARG A 522 12.42 -7.47 -20.63
CA ARG A 522 13.80 -7.02 -20.35
C ARG A 522 14.17 -7.20 -18.89
N LEU A 523 15.47 -7.32 -18.62
CA LEU A 523 15.98 -7.39 -17.25
C LEU A 523 15.94 -6.00 -16.60
N LYS A 524 15.71 -5.97 -15.28
CA LYS A 524 15.59 -4.72 -14.50
C LYS A 524 16.80 -3.80 -14.64
N ASN A 525 18.00 -4.38 -14.72
CA ASN A 525 19.28 -3.65 -14.85
C ASN A 525 19.52 -3.05 -16.23
N GLU A 526 18.74 -3.45 -17.25
CA GLU A 526 18.85 -2.90 -18.60
C GLU A 526 18.02 -1.61 -18.78
N ILE A 527 17.08 -1.37 -17.88
CA ILE A 527 16.17 -0.23 -17.96
C ILE A 527 16.88 1.11 -17.67
N PRO A 528 17.65 1.26 -16.57
CA PRO A 528 18.32 2.52 -16.26
C PRO A 528 19.23 3.04 -17.39
N PRO A 529 20.12 2.21 -18.00
CA PRO A 529 20.96 2.67 -19.10
C PRO A 529 20.19 3.17 -20.32
N VAL A 530 19.03 2.57 -20.61
CA VAL A 530 18.17 3.00 -21.73
C VAL A 530 17.53 4.36 -21.42
N LEU A 531 16.95 4.50 -20.22
CA LEU A 531 16.31 5.76 -19.79
C LEU A 531 17.32 6.91 -19.73
N GLU A 532 18.52 6.66 -19.19
CA GLU A 532 19.62 7.64 -19.19
C GLU A 532 20.05 8.03 -20.60
N ALA A 533 20.21 7.05 -21.51
CA ALA A 533 20.59 7.33 -22.89
C ALA A 533 19.55 8.20 -23.59
N LEU A 534 18.27 7.84 -23.48
CA LEU A 534 17.16 8.61 -24.06
C LEU A 534 17.10 10.03 -23.47
N GLY A 535 17.25 10.16 -22.15
CA GLY A 535 17.32 11.46 -21.48
C GLY A 535 18.47 12.32 -21.97
N LYS A 536 19.68 11.75 -22.08
CA LYS A 536 20.86 12.43 -22.64
C LYS A 536 20.65 12.87 -24.08
N GLY A 537 19.98 12.05 -24.89
CA GLY A 537 19.60 12.40 -26.27
C GLY A 537 18.68 13.62 -26.34
N ILE A 538 17.65 13.68 -25.48
CA ILE A 538 16.74 14.84 -25.37
C ILE A 538 17.50 16.09 -24.93
N ILE A 539 18.35 15.97 -23.90
CA ILE A 539 19.14 17.09 -23.36
C ILE A 539 20.09 17.63 -24.43
N ALA A 540 20.80 16.74 -25.13
CA ALA A 540 21.73 17.11 -26.19
C ALA A 540 21.03 17.78 -27.39
N ALA A 541 19.79 17.36 -27.70
CA ALA A 541 18.96 18.02 -28.71
C ALA A 541 18.56 19.45 -28.30
N GLY A 542 18.60 19.80 -27.01
CA GLY A 542 18.02 21.04 -26.49
C GLY A 542 16.49 21.06 -26.58
N ALA A 543 15.88 19.87 -26.65
CA ALA A 543 14.43 19.71 -26.79
C ALA A 543 13.71 20.18 -25.53
N LYS A 544 12.53 20.78 -25.71
CA LYS A 544 11.69 21.30 -24.62
C LYS A 544 10.44 20.44 -24.51
N ILE A 545 10.53 19.40 -23.67
CA ILE A 545 9.46 18.42 -23.55
C ILE A 545 8.29 19.00 -22.75
N ARG A 546 7.08 18.70 -23.21
CA ARG A 546 5.79 19.04 -22.60
C ARG A 546 5.08 17.82 -22.05
N GLU A 547 5.31 16.64 -22.62
CA GLU A 547 4.70 15.38 -22.18
C GLU A 547 5.74 14.26 -22.17
N LEU A 548 5.89 13.64 -20.99
CA LEU A 548 6.68 12.43 -20.79
C LEU A 548 5.78 11.34 -20.21
N ASP A 549 5.56 10.30 -21.01
CA ASP A 549 4.83 9.11 -20.58
C ASP A 549 5.79 7.93 -20.49
N LEU A 550 6.08 7.53 -19.25
CA LEU A 550 6.89 6.37 -18.91
C LEU A 550 6.06 5.33 -18.16
N SER A 551 4.74 5.34 -18.33
CA SER A 551 3.86 4.38 -17.68
C SER A 551 4.19 2.95 -18.11
N ASP A 552 3.83 1.98 -17.30
CA ASP A 552 3.92 0.58 -17.68
C ASP A 552 5.35 0.06 -17.94
N ASN A 553 6.39 0.62 -17.30
CA ASN A 553 7.80 0.25 -17.53
C ASN A 553 8.51 -0.54 -16.41
N ALA A 554 7.88 -0.76 -15.24
CA ALA A 554 8.42 -1.60 -14.16
C ALA A 554 9.81 -1.23 -13.63
N PHE A 555 10.24 0.02 -13.82
CA PHE A 555 11.64 0.37 -13.62
C PHE A 555 12.04 0.57 -12.15
N GLY A 556 11.06 0.60 -11.24
CA GLY A 556 11.28 0.68 -9.79
C GLY A 556 12.04 1.93 -9.32
N PRO A 557 12.60 1.90 -8.10
CA PRO A 557 13.40 3.02 -7.59
C PRO A 557 14.61 3.37 -8.46
N ILE A 558 15.32 2.36 -8.96
CA ILE A 558 16.55 2.56 -9.76
C ILE A 558 16.29 3.26 -11.10
N GLY A 559 15.12 3.06 -11.71
CA GLY A 559 14.75 3.82 -12.91
C GLY A 559 14.28 5.24 -12.60
N ALA A 560 13.77 5.51 -11.38
CA ALA A 560 13.47 6.87 -10.95
C ALA A 560 14.77 7.70 -10.83
N ASP A 561 15.85 7.08 -10.34
CA ASP A 561 17.19 7.69 -10.34
C ASP A 561 17.69 7.92 -11.78
N ALA A 562 17.45 6.98 -12.69
CA ALA A 562 17.89 7.07 -14.09
C ALA A 562 17.31 8.27 -14.85
N ILE A 563 16.08 8.70 -14.53
CA ILE A 563 15.42 9.84 -15.17
C ILE A 563 15.65 11.17 -14.45
N LYS A 564 16.36 11.17 -13.32
CA LYS A 564 16.69 12.37 -12.54
C LYS A 564 17.34 13.45 -13.41
N GLU A 565 18.39 13.10 -14.16
CA GLU A 565 19.14 14.06 -14.99
C GLU A 565 18.22 14.74 -16.00
N LEU A 566 17.32 13.99 -16.63
CA LEU A 566 16.32 14.53 -17.57
C LEU A 566 15.34 15.47 -16.86
N LEU A 567 14.75 15.03 -15.75
CA LEU A 567 13.73 15.81 -15.02
C LEU A 567 14.30 17.10 -14.43
N GLU A 568 15.57 17.12 -14.05
CA GLU A 568 16.24 18.31 -13.51
C GLU A 568 16.88 19.22 -14.58
N SER A 569 16.80 18.84 -15.86
CA SER A 569 17.41 19.57 -16.97
C SER A 569 16.51 20.68 -17.54
N PRO A 570 17.06 21.65 -18.30
CA PRO A 570 16.28 22.65 -19.01
C PRO A 570 15.24 22.07 -19.98
N SER A 571 15.43 20.83 -20.43
CA SER A 571 14.48 20.15 -21.31
C SER A 571 13.14 19.90 -20.61
N ALA A 572 13.14 19.67 -19.30
CA ALA A 572 11.93 19.39 -18.52
C ALA A 572 11.26 20.65 -17.94
N TYR A 573 11.85 21.84 -18.09
CA TYR A 573 11.26 23.07 -17.54
C TYR A 573 9.91 23.44 -18.17
N THR A 574 9.61 22.92 -19.35
CA THR A 574 8.32 23.11 -20.04
C THR A 574 7.35 21.95 -19.84
N LEU A 575 7.67 21.01 -18.95
CA LEU A 575 6.88 19.80 -18.75
C LEU A 575 5.50 20.15 -18.17
N GLU A 576 4.45 19.75 -18.89
CA GLU A 576 3.06 19.94 -18.49
C GLU A 576 2.42 18.62 -18.03
N THR A 577 2.88 17.49 -18.59
CA THR A 577 2.33 16.16 -18.32
C THR A 577 3.44 15.17 -18.00
N LEU A 578 3.36 14.57 -16.82
CA LEU A 578 4.22 13.47 -16.40
C LEU A 578 3.35 12.27 -16.02
N LYS A 579 3.55 11.15 -16.73
CA LYS A 579 2.85 9.89 -16.48
C LYS A 579 3.85 8.80 -16.12
N LEU A 580 3.66 8.22 -14.95
CA LEU A 580 4.51 7.22 -14.31
C LEU A 580 3.68 6.06 -13.77
N ASN A 581 2.47 5.82 -14.30
CA ASN A 581 1.61 4.75 -13.80
C ASN A 581 2.30 3.40 -13.87
N ASN A 582 2.05 2.57 -12.86
CA ASN A 582 2.48 1.18 -12.85
C ASN A 582 4.00 1.06 -13.07
N ASN A 583 4.85 1.69 -12.27
CA ASN A 583 6.31 1.55 -12.36
C ASN A 583 6.95 0.87 -11.16
N GLY A 584 6.16 0.58 -10.12
CA GLY A 584 6.66 -0.03 -8.88
C GLY A 584 7.68 0.87 -8.17
N LEU A 585 7.46 2.19 -8.19
CA LEU A 585 8.44 3.17 -7.72
C LEU A 585 8.86 2.96 -6.26
N GLY A 586 7.94 2.56 -5.36
CA GLY A 586 8.24 2.44 -3.94
C GLY A 586 8.86 3.72 -3.39
N ILE A 587 10.00 3.57 -2.70
CA ILE A 587 10.83 4.68 -2.21
C ILE A 587 11.31 5.64 -3.32
N GLY A 588 11.35 5.20 -4.58
CA GLY A 588 11.68 6.03 -5.74
C GLY A 588 10.70 7.17 -5.97
N GLY A 589 9.49 7.11 -5.40
CA GLY A 589 8.57 8.24 -5.36
C GLY A 589 9.18 9.50 -4.74
N LYS A 590 10.02 9.34 -3.71
CA LYS A 590 10.78 10.44 -3.09
C LYS A 590 11.75 11.09 -4.09
N GLN A 591 12.43 10.28 -4.90
CA GLN A 591 13.35 10.78 -5.92
C GLN A 591 12.61 11.55 -7.03
N ILE A 592 11.45 11.07 -7.48
CA ILE A 592 10.62 11.81 -8.45
C ILE A 592 10.21 13.16 -7.88
N ALA A 593 9.69 13.19 -6.64
CA ALA A 593 9.31 14.43 -5.96
C ALA A 593 10.51 15.40 -5.86
N LYS A 594 11.67 14.91 -5.40
CA LYS A 594 12.91 15.71 -5.30
C LYS A 594 13.32 16.29 -6.66
N SER A 595 13.27 15.48 -7.72
CA SER A 595 13.65 15.91 -9.07
C SER A 595 12.70 16.98 -9.60
N LEU A 596 11.40 16.88 -9.32
CA LEU A 596 10.41 17.89 -9.68
C LEU A 596 10.57 19.19 -8.89
N ALA A 597 10.84 19.11 -7.60
CA ALA A 597 11.13 20.28 -6.76
C ALA A 597 12.39 21.02 -7.26
N GLU A 598 13.43 20.27 -7.59
CA GLU A 598 14.68 20.82 -8.11
C GLU A 598 14.49 21.41 -9.52
N CYS A 599 13.70 20.75 -10.38
CA CYS A 599 13.29 21.28 -11.67
C CYS A 599 12.55 22.61 -11.53
N LEU A 600 11.57 22.69 -10.62
CA LEU A 600 10.85 23.92 -10.32
C LEU A 600 11.81 25.03 -9.89
N ARG A 601 12.68 24.75 -8.91
CA ARG A 601 13.67 25.70 -8.39
C ARG A 601 14.58 26.24 -9.49
N LYS A 602 15.17 25.36 -10.31
CA LYS A 602 16.06 25.76 -11.41
C LYS A 602 15.30 26.51 -12.51
N SER A 603 14.07 26.11 -12.82
CA SER A 603 13.24 26.80 -13.83
C SER A 603 12.87 28.23 -13.41
N ILE A 604 12.59 28.45 -12.11
CA ILE A 604 12.34 29.78 -11.54
C ILE A 604 13.60 30.65 -11.65
N ALA A 605 14.77 30.10 -11.35
CA ALA A 605 16.04 30.82 -11.40
C ALA A 605 16.40 31.30 -12.83
N VAL A 606 15.98 30.55 -13.86
CA VAL A 606 16.16 30.96 -15.27
C VAL A 606 15.15 32.03 -15.69
N GLY A 607 13.93 32.02 -15.13
CA GLY A 607 12.90 33.02 -15.36
C GLY A 607 12.22 32.96 -16.75
N GLY A 608 11.24 33.83 -16.98
CA GLY A 608 10.48 33.93 -18.22
C GLY A 608 9.44 32.82 -18.43
N GLU A 609 9.08 32.54 -19.68
CA GLU A 609 8.05 31.56 -20.04
C GLU A 609 8.46 30.09 -19.80
N ASN A 610 9.73 29.83 -19.42
CA ASN A 610 10.27 28.49 -19.20
C ASN A 610 10.19 28.06 -17.72
N ARG A 611 9.19 28.52 -16.95
CA ARG A 611 8.93 28.01 -15.60
C ARG A 611 8.19 26.67 -15.68
N LEU A 612 8.54 25.71 -14.84
CA LEU A 612 7.79 24.44 -14.72
C LEU A 612 6.33 24.73 -14.37
N ARG A 613 5.43 24.24 -15.24
CA ARG A 613 3.97 24.38 -15.10
C ARG A 613 3.31 23.01 -15.28
N LEU A 614 3.67 22.08 -14.39
CA LEU A 614 3.12 20.74 -14.43
C LEU A 614 1.61 20.79 -14.14
N LYS A 615 0.81 20.38 -15.12
CA LYS A 615 -0.66 20.35 -15.06
C LYS A 615 -1.19 18.96 -14.76
N THR A 616 -0.53 17.93 -15.29
CA THR A 616 -0.96 16.54 -15.14
C THR A 616 0.15 15.72 -14.52
N PHE A 617 -0.14 15.14 -13.36
CA PHE A 617 0.72 14.18 -12.69
C PHE A 617 -0.08 12.90 -12.43
N ILE A 618 0.41 11.81 -13.02
CA ILE A 618 -0.24 10.50 -12.95
C ILE A 618 0.81 9.49 -12.50
N ALA A 619 0.65 8.91 -11.31
CA ALA A 619 1.60 8.00 -10.68
C ALA A 619 0.91 6.92 -9.82
N GLY A 620 -0.20 6.38 -10.30
CA GLY A 620 -0.88 5.23 -9.72
C GLY A 620 -0.10 3.91 -9.83
N ARG A 621 -0.48 2.90 -9.03
CA ARG A 621 0.12 1.54 -9.03
C ARG A 621 1.65 1.55 -8.82
N ASN A 622 2.11 2.39 -7.90
CA ASN A 622 3.54 2.59 -7.64
C ASN A 622 3.98 2.23 -6.22
N ARG A 623 3.04 1.86 -5.33
CA ARG A 623 3.33 1.58 -3.92
C ARG A 623 4.08 2.75 -3.27
N LEU A 624 3.59 3.97 -3.51
CA LEU A 624 4.21 5.20 -2.98
C LEU A 624 4.14 5.27 -1.45
N GLU A 625 3.06 4.72 -0.87
CA GLU A 625 2.78 4.71 0.57
C GLU A 625 2.85 6.12 1.19
N ASN A 626 2.82 6.25 2.52
CA ASN A 626 2.90 7.55 3.18
C ASN A 626 4.21 8.31 2.85
N PRO A 627 5.40 7.68 2.81
CA PRO A 627 6.63 8.42 2.57
C PRO A 627 6.69 9.07 1.18
N GLY A 628 6.18 8.37 0.14
CA GLY A 628 6.06 8.94 -1.19
C GLY A 628 5.02 10.05 -1.25
N ALA A 629 3.88 9.88 -0.58
CA ALA A 629 2.84 10.90 -0.50
C ALA A 629 3.32 12.21 0.15
N HIS A 630 4.07 12.14 1.24
CA HIS A 630 4.65 13.31 1.90
C HIS A 630 5.66 14.06 1.02
N ALA A 631 6.55 13.32 0.34
CA ALA A 631 7.51 13.92 -0.58
C ALA A 631 6.81 14.64 -1.74
N LEU A 632 5.77 14.01 -2.31
CA LEU A 632 4.94 14.63 -3.32
C LEU A 632 4.23 15.87 -2.75
N ALA A 633 3.64 15.79 -1.57
CA ALA A 633 2.96 16.92 -0.93
C ALA A 633 3.87 18.15 -0.80
N ALA A 634 5.11 17.98 -0.34
CA ALA A 634 6.09 19.07 -0.25
C ALA A 634 6.34 19.75 -1.60
N THR A 635 6.37 18.97 -2.68
CA THR A 635 6.59 19.46 -4.04
C THR A 635 5.34 20.15 -4.61
N PHE A 636 4.18 19.51 -4.50
CA PHE A 636 2.92 19.98 -5.08
C PHE A 636 2.33 21.20 -4.38
N LYS A 637 2.72 21.45 -3.13
CA LYS A 637 2.42 22.71 -2.43
C LYS A 637 3.00 23.92 -3.18
N SER A 638 4.17 23.78 -3.80
CA SER A 638 4.89 24.89 -4.47
C SER A 638 4.62 24.99 -5.97
N LEU A 639 4.05 23.95 -6.58
CA LEU A 639 3.78 23.94 -8.02
C LEU A 639 2.59 24.82 -8.40
N GLU A 640 1.49 24.74 -7.66
CA GLU A 640 0.25 25.55 -7.82
C GLU A 640 -0.44 25.44 -9.20
N THR A 641 0.11 24.65 -10.14
CA THR A 641 -0.38 24.52 -11.52
C THR A 641 -1.13 23.24 -11.81
N VAL A 642 -1.27 22.33 -10.85
CA VAL A 642 -1.86 21.01 -11.12
C VAL A 642 -3.36 21.11 -11.39
N GLU A 643 -3.77 20.47 -12.48
CA GLU A 643 -5.15 20.33 -12.93
C GLU A 643 -5.62 18.86 -12.84
N TRP A 644 -4.72 17.90 -12.98
CA TRP A 644 -5.01 16.46 -12.86
C TRP A 644 -3.97 15.80 -11.96
N PHE A 645 -4.44 15.28 -10.83
CA PHE A 645 -3.64 14.53 -9.87
C PHE A 645 -4.20 13.12 -9.69
N ASP A 646 -3.41 12.12 -10.05
CA ASP A 646 -3.81 10.71 -9.98
C ASP A 646 -2.72 9.87 -9.32
N VAL A 647 -3.04 9.35 -8.14
CA VAL A 647 -2.19 8.47 -7.34
C VAL A 647 -2.97 7.25 -6.86
N ARG A 648 -3.89 6.75 -7.68
CA ARG A 648 -4.67 5.54 -7.38
C ARG A 648 -3.78 4.32 -7.09
N GLN A 649 -4.22 3.39 -6.25
CA GLN A 649 -3.53 2.11 -6.02
C GLN A 649 -2.08 2.28 -5.54
N ASN A 650 -1.86 3.09 -4.51
CA ASN A 650 -0.52 3.35 -3.99
C ASN A 650 -0.29 2.93 -2.54
N GLY A 651 -1.30 2.37 -1.87
CA GLY A 651 -1.19 2.01 -0.45
C GLY A 651 -0.94 3.22 0.45
N ILE A 652 -1.41 4.41 0.05
CA ILE A 652 -1.28 5.63 0.85
C ILE A 652 -2.35 5.58 1.94
N HIS A 653 -1.94 5.77 3.19
CA HIS A 653 -2.84 5.75 4.34
C HIS A 653 -3.28 7.17 4.71
N GLU A 654 -4.20 7.28 5.68
CA GLU A 654 -4.88 8.52 6.08
C GLU A 654 -3.95 9.74 6.24
N GLU A 655 -2.80 9.56 6.91
CA GLU A 655 -1.81 10.61 7.11
C GLU A 655 -1.21 11.13 5.79
N GLY A 656 -0.77 10.23 4.90
CA GLY A 656 -0.26 10.60 3.59
C GLY A 656 -1.32 11.30 2.73
N ILE A 657 -2.58 10.87 2.81
CA ILE A 657 -3.70 11.55 2.14
C ILE A 657 -3.90 12.95 2.68
N ARG A 658 -3.84 13.15 4.00
CA ARG A 658 -3.93 14.49 4.60
C ARG A 658 -2.80 15.40 4.16
N ALA A 659 -1.58 14.89 4.06
CA ALA A 659 -0.45 15.65 3.54
C ALA A 659 -0.70 16.09 2.08
N LEU A 660 -1.11 15.15 1.21
CA LEU A 660 -1.43 15.44 -0.19
C LEU A 660 -2.56 16.46 -0.31
N VAL A 661 -3.66 16.27 0.42
CA VAL A 661 -4.81 17.20 0.42
C VAL A 661 -4.38 18.59 0.87
N SER A 662 -3.60 18.69 1.96
CA SER A 662 -3.09 19.97 2.48
C SER A 662 -2.25 20.72 1.44
N ALA A 663 -1.40 19.99 0.70
CA ALA A 663 -0.62 20.55 -0.40
C ALA A 663 -1.52 20.97 -1.58
N LEU A 664 -2.42 20.10 -2.01
CA LEU A 664 -3.28 20.31 -3.18
C LEU A 664 -4.26 21.47 -3.03
N LYS A 665 -4.57 21.94 -1.81
CA LYS A 665 -5.34 23.19 -1.60
C LYS A 665 -4.76 24.41 -2.33
N HIS A 666 -3.44 24.44 -2.55
CA HIS A 666 -2.76 25.53 -3.26
C HIS A 666 -2.93 25.43 -4.79
N ASN A 667 -3.42 24.29 -5.29
CA ASN A 667 -3.65 24.05 -6.72
C ASN A 667 -5.12 24.35 -7.08
N ARG A 668 -5.50 25.63 -7.08
CA ARG A 668 -6.90 26.08 -7.32
C ARG A 668 -7.48 25.69 -8.68
N ASN A 669 -6.63 25.27 -9.63
CA ASN A 669 -7.03 24.82 -10.95
C ASN A 669 -7.32 23.31 -11.02
N LEU A 670 -7.30 22.58 -9.90
CA LEU A 670 -7.56 21.14 -9.86
C LEU A 670 -8.93 20.79 -10.46
N ARG A 671 -8.92 19.87 -11.42
CA ARG A 671 -10.09 19.37 -12.17
C ARG A 671 -10.32 17.88 -11.94
N HIS A 672 -9.26 17.11 -11.78
CA HIS A 672 -9.33 15.67 -11.56
C HIS A 672 -8.49 15.27 -10.35
N LEU A 673 -9.12 14.65 -9.36
CA LEU A 673 -8.46 14.06 -8.19
C LEU A 673 -8.82 12.58 -8.09
N TRP A 674 -7.82 11.72 -8.28
CA TRP A 674 -7.98 10.27 -8.23
C TRP A 674 -7.13 9.69 -7.10
N LEU A 675 -7.82 9.20 -6.06
CA LEU A 675 -7.22 8.57 -4.88
C LEU A 675 -7.68 7.12 -4.69
N GLU A 676 -8.43 6.57 -5.66
CA GLU A 676 -8.97 5.20 -5.66
C GLU A 676 -7.99 4.14 -5.13
N ASP A 677 -8.48 3.20 -4.33
CA ASP A 677 -7.73 2.06 -3.77
C ASP A 677 -6.47 2.54 -3.01
N ASN A 678 -6.70 3.48 -2.10
CA ASN A 678 -5.79 3.92 -1.04
C ASN A 678 -6.56 3.95 0.29
N THR A 679 -5.88 3.84 1.42
CA THR A 679 -6.52 3.76 2.75
C THR A 679 -6.81 5.16 3.30
N VAL A 680 -7.75 5.88 2.68
CA VAL A 680 -8.10 7.27 3.04
C VAL A 680 -8.73 7.35 4.43
N LEU A 681 -9.63 6.41 4.76
CA LEU A 681 -10.39 6.36 6.01
C LEU A 681 -11.30 7.60 6.25
N PRO A 682 -12.24 7.54 7.22
CA PRO A 682 -13.14 8.68 7.48
C PRO A 682 -12.41 9.99 7.81
N LYS A 683 -11.28 9.93 8.51
CA LYS A 683 -10.48 11.12 8.88
C LYS A 683 -9.84 11.79 7.66
N GLY A 684 -9.27 11.01 6.73
CA GLY A 684 -8.73 11.52 5.47
C GLY A 684 -9.82 12.12 4.59
N ALA A 685 -10.99 11.49 4.53
CA ALA A 685 -12.16 12.03 3.83
C ALA A 685 -12.64 13.36 4.44
N LYS A 686 -12.63 13.49 5.77
CA LYS A 686 -12.95 14.74 6.47
C LYS A 686 -11.98 15.87 6.09
N ALA A 687 -10.69 15.57 6.02
CA ALA A 687 -9.68 16.53 5.59
C ALA A 687 -9.88 16.96 4.12
N LEU A 688 -10.21 16.00 3.24
CA LEU A 688 -10.50 16.25 1.83
C LEU A 688 -11.76 17.09 1.67
N ALA A 689 -12.85 16.78 2.37
CA ALA A 689 -14.09 17.54 2.33
C ALA A 689 -13.87 19.02 2.69
N ARG A 690 -13.08 19.29 3.73
CA ARG A 690 -12.66 20.65 4.12
C ARG A 690 -11.75 21.35 3.11
N ALA A 691 -11.23 20.62 2.12
CA ALA A 691 -10.40 21.15 1.06
C ALA A 691 -11.16 21.39 -0.25
N LEU A 692 -12.38 20.85 -0.39
CA LEU A 692 -13.18 20.97 -1.61
C LEU A 692 -13.39 22.42 -2.03
N GLU A 693 -13.56 23.32 -1.06
CA GLU A 693 -13.72 24.76 -1.32
C GLU A 693 -12.53 25.40 -2.07
N SER A 694 -11.35 24.77 -1.99
CA SER A 694 -10.15 25.22 -2.70
C SER A 694 -10.15 24.85 -4.19
N TRP A 695 -11.10 24.04 -4.68
CA TRP A 695 -11.12 23.49 -6.04
C TRP A 695 -12.42 23.80 -6.82
N PRO A 696 -12.70 25.07 -7.14
CA PRO A 696 -13.92 25.47 -7.86
C PRO A 696 -14.01 24.90 -9.29
N LYS A 697 -12.90 24.42 -9.86
CA LYS A 697 -12.83 23.82 -11.20
C LYS A 697 -12.92 22.30 -11.19
N LEU A 698 -13.17 21.68 -10.03
CA LEU A 698 -13.23 20.24 -9.88
C LEU A 698 -14.32 19.64 -10.79
N GLU A 699 -13.92 18.71 -11.64
CA GLU A 699 -14.79 17.94 -12.53
C GLU A 699 -14.96 16.50 -12.06
N VAL A 700 -13.90 15.89 -11.53
CA VAL A 700 -13.89 14.49 -11.12
C VAL A 700 -13.22 14.33 -9.76
N LEU A 701 -13.94 13.72 -8.83
CA LEU A 701 -13.41 13.22 -7.56
C LEU A 701 -13.61 11.71 -7.50
N ASN A 702 -12.52 10.95 -7.44
CA ASN A 702 -12.57 9.49 -7.32
C ASN A 702 -11.96 9.05 -5.99
N LEU A 703 -12.83 8.53 -5.10
CA LEU A 703 -12.53 7.97 -3.79
C LEU A 703 -13.01 6.52 -3.70
N SER A 704 -13.08 5.78 -4.81
CA SER A 704 -13.50 4.38 -4.76
C SER A 704 -12.50 3.51 -3.97
N ASP A 705 -13.00 2.49 -3.28
CA ASP A 705 -12.18 1.53 -2.51
C ASP A 705 -11.26 2.22 -1.49
N CYS A 706 -11.74 3.29 -0.86
CA CYS A 706 -10.95 4.14 0.03
C CYS A 706 -11.23 3.95 1.52
N LEU A 707 -12.13 3.02 1.87
CA LEU A 707 -12.56 2.72 3.25
C LEU A 707 -13.04 3.96 4.02
N ILE A 708 -13.67 4.92 3.33
CA ILE A 708 -14.12 6.16 3.98
C ILE A 708 -15.43 5.99 4.75
N ARG A 709 -16.13 4.86 4.55
CA ARG A 709 -17.36 4.46 5.26
C ARG A 709 -18.48 5.49 5.14
N ASP A 710 -19.61 5.19 5.77
CA ASP A 710 -20.78 6.08 5.85
C ASP A 710 -20.43 7.53 6.21
N ALA A 711 -19.66 7.72 7.29
CA ALA A 711 -19.31 9.04 7.79
C ALA A 711 -18.51 9.85 6.76
N GLY A 712 -17.51 9.24 6.11
CA GLY A 712 -16.69 9.90 5.10
C GLY A 712 -17.50 10.23 3.84
N CYS A 713 -18.27 9.27 3.33
CA CYS A 713 -19.14 9.47 2.17
C CYS A 713 -20.15 10.62 2.41
N ASN A 714 -20.84 10.60 3.55
CA ASN A 714 -21.79 11.65 3.89
C ASN A 714 -21.11 13.02 4.00
N TYR A 715 -19.94 13.09 4.65
CA TYR A 715 -19.25 14.35 4.84
C TYR A 715 -18.73 14.95 3.52
N ILE A 716 -18.26 14.13 2.59
CA ILE A 716 -17.89 14.56 1.22
C ILE A 716 -19.10 15.17 0.50
N ILE A 717 -20.23 14.46 0.50
CA ILE A 717 -21.46 14.92 -0.17
C ILE A 717 -21.97 16.21 0.46
N ASP A 718 -21.87 16.38 1.78
CA ASP A 718 -22.27 17.62 2.46
C ASP A 718 -21.45 18.83 1.99
N HIS A 719 -20.13 18.68 1.84
CA HIS A 719 -19.22 19.77 1.48
C HIS A 719 -19.15 20.07 -0.02
N LEU A 720 -19.73 19.20 -0.86
CA LEU A 720 -19.90 19.50 -2.29
C LEU A 720 -20.99 20.57 -2.47
N ASN A 721 -20.57 21.83 -2.59
CA ASN A 721 -21.46 22.96 -2.84
C ASN A 721 -21.75 23.12 -4.35
N PRO A 722 -23.03 23.10 -4.80
CA PRO A 722 -23.38 23.29 -6.20
C PRO A 722 -23.01 24.66 -6.79
N GLN A 723 -23.06 25.75 -6.00
CA GLN A 723 -22.68 27.08 -6.50
C GLN A 723 -21.19 27.16 -6.81
N LEU A 724 -20.37 26.50 -5.98
CA LEU A 724 -18.93 26.47 -6.14
C LEU A 724 -18.47 25.44 -7.18
N HIS A 725 -18.94 24.20 -7.06
CA HIS A 725 -18.50 23.05 -7.87
C HIS A 725 -19.29 22.95 -9.18
N ARG A 726 -19.40 24.06 -9.90
CA ARG A 726 -20.25 24.14 -11.10
C ARG A 726 -19.77 23.31 -12.29
N HIS A 727 -18.52 22.86 -12.23
CA HIS A 727 -17.86 22.06 -13.26
C HIS A 727 -17.88 20.56 -12.95
N LEU A 728 -18.46 20.16 -11.81
CA LEU A 728 -18.50 18.78 -11.37
C LEU A 728 -19.22 17.92 -12.41
N LYS A 729 -18.62 16.78 -12.73
CA LYS A 729 -19.15 15.80 -13.69
C LYS A 729 -19.32 14.44 -13.05
N ASN A 730 -18.35 13.98 -12.26
CA ASN A 730 -18.41 12.64 -11.65
C ASN A 730 -17.83 12.65 -10.23
N VAL A 731 -18.53 12.01 -9.30
CA VAL A 731 -18.03 11.67 -7.97
C VAL A 731 -18.15 10.18 -7.78
N TYR A 732 -17.03 9.51 -7.51
CA TYR A 732 -16.98 8.07 -7.29
C TYR A 732 -16.74 7.76 -5.82
N LEU A 733 -17.69 7.08 -5.20
CA LEU A 733 -17.68 6.60 -3.82
C LEU A 733 -17.93 5.08 -3.77
N CYS A 734 -17.54 4.35 -4.81
CA CYS A 734 -17.74 2.90 -4.92
C CYS A 734 -16.86 2.15 -3.91
N GLY A 735 -17.22 0.96 -3.44
CA GLY A 735 -16.29 0.16 -2.60
C GLY A 735 -15.93 0.77 -1.24
N ASN A 736 -16.79 1.62 -0.67
CA ASN A 736 -16.48 2.36 0.56
C ASN A 736 -17.24 1.85 1.79
N GLU A 737 -17.85 0.67 1.74
CA GLU A 737 -18.66 0.11 2.84
C GLU A 737 -19.84 1.03 3.20
N LEU A 738 -20.48 1.62 2.19
CA LEU A 738 -21.67 2.47 2.36
C LEU A 738 -22.91 1.60 2.66
N THR A 739 -23.61 1.90 3.74
CA THR A 739 -24.82 1.20 4.16
C THR A 739 -26.08 1.72 3.44
N PRO A 740 -27.17 0.93 3.35
CA PRO A 740 -28.41 1.36 2.70
C PRO A 740 -29.02 2.65 3.26
N PRO A 741 -29.12 2.86 4.60
CA PRO A 741 -29.68 4.09 5.15
C PRO A 741 -28.91 5.33 4.70
N VAL A 742 -27.58 5.26 4.70
CA VAL A 742 -26.74 6.39 4.29
C VAL A 742 -26.77 6.55 2.78
N ALA A 743 -26.76 5.48 1.98
CA ALA A 743 -26.93 5.56 0.53
C ALA A 743 -28.23 6.29 0.14
N LYS A 744 -29.36 5.98 0.78
CA LYS A 744 -30.63 6.68 0.59
C LYS A 744 -30.53 8.16 0.95
N LEU A 745 -29.82 8.49 2.03
CA LEU A 745 -29.54 9.87 2.42
C LEU A 745 -28.66 10.60 1.37
N LEU A 746 -27.61 9.95 0.85
CA LEU A 746 -26.76 10.54 -0.18
C LEU A 746 -27.54 10.82 -1.46
N ILE A 747 -28.40 9.88 -1.89
CA ILE A 747 -29.30 10.05 -3.04
C ILE A 747 -30.18 11.29 -2.86
N GLN A 748 -30.79 11.46 -1.67
CA GLN A 748 -31.60 12.63 -1.37
C GLN A 748 -30.77 13.91 -1.39
N LYS A 749 -29.60 13.92 -0.75
CA LYS A 749 -28.70 15.08 -0.72
C LYS A 749 -28.17 15.43 -2.12
N TRP A 750 -27.99 14.45 -3.00
CA TRP A 750 -27.48 14.65 -4.36
C TRP A 750 -28.45 15.46 -5.24
N SER A 751 -29.74 15.51 -4.91
CA SER A 751 -30.75 16.32 -5.61
C SER A 751 -30.41 17.82 -5.68
N LYS A 752 -29.53 18.32 -4.79
CA LYS A 752 -29.01 19.70 -4.87
C LYS A 752 -28.27 20.01 -6.18
N PHE A 753 -27.88 18.99 -6.94
CA PHE A 753 -27.28 19.11 -8.27
C PHE A 753 -28.25 18.94 -9.45
N ASP A 754 -29.57 18.85 -9.20
CA ASP A 754 -30.56 18.64 -10.27
C ASP A 754 -30.67 19.80 -11.28
N GLY A 755 -30.24 21.01 -10.89
CA GLY A 755 -30.23 22.19 -11.75
C GLY A 755 -29.11 22.22 -12.80
N PHE A 756 -28.20 21.25 -12.80
CA PHE A 756 -27.05 21.20 -13.71
C PHE A 756 -27.39 20.61 -15.08
N ASN A 757 -26.73 21.10 -16.12
CA ASN A 757 -26.87 20.56 -17.48
C ASN A 757 -25.50 20.50 -18.21
N PRO A 758 -24.91 19.30 -18.40
CA PRO A 758 -25.39 18.00 -17.93
C PRO A 758 -25.35 17.88 -16.40
N LYS A 759 -26.21 17.04 -15.82
CA LYS A 759 -26.17 16.73 -14.38
C LYS A 759 -24.88 15.97 -14.03
N PRO A 760 -24.23 16.25 -12.88
CA PRO A 760 -23.13 15.43 -12.40
C PRO A 760 -23.62 14.06 -11.96
N PHE A 761 -22.80 13.05 -12.18
CA PHE A 761 -23.03 11.68 -11.75
C PHE A 761 -22.41 11.40 -10.39
N LEU A 762 -23.17 10.74 -9.53
CA LEU A 762 -22.68 10.11 -8.31
C LEU A 762 -22.63 8.60 -8.54
N HIS A 763 -21.48 7.99 -8.32
CA HIS A 763 -21.29 6.54 -8.42
C HIS A 763 -21.10 5.98 -7.02
N ILE A 764 -22.01 5.09 -6.61
CA ILE A 764 -22.03 4.41 -5.30
C ILE A 764 -22.20 2.89 -5.44
N HIS A 765 -21.96 2.33 -6.62
CA HIS A 765 -21.95 0.88 -6.84
C HIS A 765 -20.85 0.18 -6.04
N THR A 766 -20.89 -1.16 -5.97
CA THR A 766 -19.85 -1.93 -5.26
C THR A 766 -19.77 -1.57 -3.77
N ASN A 767 -20.90 -1.18 -3.16
CA ASN A 767 -21.01 -0.94 -1.71
C ASN A 767 -21.82 -2.08 -1.06
N SER A 768 -22.10 -1.97 0.24
CA SER A 768 -22.73 -3.03 1.04
C SER A 768 -24.22 -2.74 1.25
N PHE A 769 -25.02 -2.91 0.20
CA PHE A 769 -26.46 -2.62 0.24
C PHE A 769 -27.32 -3.83 0.67
N GLY A 770 -26.84 -5.05 0.45
CA GLY A 770 -27.49 -6.29 0.87
C GLY A 770 -28.96 -6.38 0.45
N ALA A 771 -29.81 -6.86 1.36
CA ALA A 771 -31.24 -7.06 1.10
C ALA A 771 -32.02 -5.77 0.75
N GLU A 772 -31.43 -4.59 1.01
CA GLU A 772 -32.05 -3.29 0.70
C GLU A 772 -31.59 -2.71 -0.66
N PHE A 773 -30.78 -3.43 -1.44
CA PHE A 773 -30.31 -2.99 -2.76
C PHE A 773 -31.46 -2.48 -3.65
N ASP A 774 -32.52 -3.27 -3.81
CA ASP A 774 -33.68 -2.93 -4.64
C ASP A 774 -34.36 -1.62 -4.22
N ASP A 775 -34.36 -1.31 -2.93
CA ASP A 775 -34.96 -0.09 -2.40
C ASP A 775 -34.06 1.12 -2.63
N VAL A 776 -32.74 0.96 -2.48
CA VAL A 776 -31.75 2.00 -2.81
C VAL A 776 -31.80 2.30 -4.32
N ALA A 777 -31.80 1.26 -5.16
CA ALA A 777 -31.86 1.38 -6.61
C ALA A 777 -33.13 2.06 -7.10
N ARG A 778 -34.29 1.76 -6.48
CA ARG A 778 -35.57 2.41 -6.82
C ARG A 778 -35.60 3.90 -6.45
N MET A 779 -34.81 4.33 -5.46
CA MET A 779 -34.70 5.74 -5.08
C MET A 779 -33.71 6.53 -5.95
N ALA A 780 -32.74 5.86 -6.58
CA ALA A 780 -31.68 6.50 -7.35
C ALA A 780 -32.23 7.14 -8.64
N PRO A 781 -32.01 8.45 -8.88
CA PRO A 781 -32.31 9.08 -10.17
C PRO A 781 -31.26 8.70 -11.23
N ASP A 782 -31.53 9.04 -12.50
CA ASP A 782 -30.66 8.68 -13.66
C ASP A 782 -29.19 9.13 -13.53
N ASN A 783 -28.89 10.12 -12.69
CA ASN A 783 -27.54 10.63 -12.44
C ASN A 783 -26.92 10.09 -11.12
N VAL A 784 -27.49 9.03 -10.54
CA VAL A 784 -26.88 8.26 -9.46
C VAL A 784 -26.75 6.81 -9.92
N ASN A 785 -25.51 6.34 -10.06
CA ASN A 785 -25.20 4.97 -10.41
C ASN A 785 -25.02 4.12 -9.14
N VAL A 786 -25.97 3.23 -8.87
CA VAL A 786 -25.94 2.27 -7.76
C VAL A 786 -25.37 0.90 -8.14
N GLY A 787 -25.10 0.66 -9.43
CA GLY A 787 -24.65 -0.64 -9.94
C GLY A 787 -25.81 -1.61 -10.15
N ASP A 788 -25.46 -2.86 -10.44
CA ASP A 788 -26.39 -3.99 -10.50
C ASP A 788 -26.30 -4.84 -9.21
N GLU A 789 -27.26 -5.73 -8.96
CA GLU A 789 -27.29 -6.57 -7.74
C GLU A 789 -26.05 -7.46 -7.62
N GLU A 790 -25.43 -7.82 -8.75
CA GLU A 790 -24.17 -8.60 -8.78
C GLU A 790 -22.94 -7.79 -8.31
N ASP A 791 -23.03 -6.45 -8.34
CA ASP A 791 -21.99 -5.56 -7.83
C ASP A 791 -22.08 -5.38 -6.31
N ASP A 792 -23.20 -5.76 -5.68
CA ASP A 792 -23.42 -5.56 -4.24
C ASP A 792 -22.53 -6.48 -3.39
N LEU A 793 -21.78 -5.90 -2.46
CA LEU A 793 -20.85 -6.64 -1.59
C LEU A 793 -21.58 -7.34 -0.43
N GLY A 794 -22.91 -7.17 -0.30
CA GLY A 794 -23.75 -7.76 0.76
C GLY A 794 -23.73 -6.95 2.06
N SER A 795 -24.70 -7.19 2.96
CA SER A 795 -24.70 -6.57 4.30
C SER A 795 -23.79 -7.34 5.26
N LEU A 796 -22.95 -6.62 5.99
CA LEU A 796 -22.22 -7.15 7.15
C LEU A 796 -23.16 -7.19 8.36
N ASP A 797 -24.27 -7.93 8.26
CA ASP A 797 -25.16 -8.14 9.40
C ASP A 797 -24.64 -9.32 10.23
N GLY A 798 -23.69 -8.99 11.10
CA GLY A 798 -23.12 -9.85 12.12
C GLY A 798 -22.53 -8.99 13.23
N ASP A 799 -23.42 -8.51 14.10
CA ASP A 799 -23.21 -7.76 15.34
C ASP A 799 -23.24 -6.23 15.23
N GLU A 800 -24.44 -5.71 15.52
CA GLU A 800 -24.74 -4.31 15.82
C GLU A 800 -23.93 -3.85 17.05
N GLU A 801 -22.91 -3.00 16.85
CA GLU A 801 -22.56 -1.98 17.85
C GLU A 801 -23.06 -0.61 17.38
N GLU A 802 -24.16 -0.21 18.01
CA GLU A 802 -24.96 0.99 17.81
C GLU A 802 -24.12 2.27 18.05
N TYR A 803 -23.58 2.89 17.00
CA TYR A 803 -23.17 4.29 17.04
C TYR A 803 -24.40 5.19 17.10
N ASN A 804 -24.95 5.33 18.30
CA ASN A 804 -26.09 6.17 18.59
C ASN A 804 -25.67 7.65 18.65
N SER A 805 -25.60 8.34 17.51
CA SER A 805 -25.62 9.81 17.48
C SER A 805 -27.02 10.29 17.09
N LYS A 806 -27.80 10.68 18.09
CA LYS A 806 -29.09 11.34 17.92
C LYS A 806 -28.93 12.60 17.06
N SER A 807 -29.62 12.59 15.92
CA SER A 807 -30.03 13.82 15.23
C SER A 807 -31.06 14.56 16.08
N SER A 808 -30.90 15.87 16.24
CA SER A 808 -32.04 16.77 16.44
C SER A 808 -31.89 17.98 15.54
N ASP A 809 -32.53 17.84 14.38
CA ASP A 809 -33.28 18.80 13.56
C ASP A 809 -33.00 20.31 13.63
N SER A 810 -32.85 20.81 12.40
CA SER A 810 -33.51 21.97 11.80
C SER A 810 -33.26 23.35 12.39
N ASP A 811 -32.54 24.18 11.64
CA ASP A 811 -33.16 25.24 10.83
C ASP A 811 -32.04 25.99 10.10
N ASP A 812 -31.98 25.90 8.77
CA ASP A 812 -31.35 26.94 7.96
C ASP A 812 -31.96 26.93 6.55
N ALA A 813 -33.03 27.70 6.42
CA ALA A 813 -33.37 28.40 5.21
C ALA A 813 -32.99 29.87 5.46
N ASP A 814 -31.91 30.34 4.87
CA ASP A 814 -31.97 31.35 3.81
C ASP A 814 -30.55 31.76 3.41
N LEU A 815 -30.33 31.61 2.11
CA LEU A 815 -29.21 32.12 1.34
C LEU A 815 -29.22 33.66 1.34
N GLU A 816 -28.02 34.21 1.13
CA GLU A 816 -27.63 35.45 0.43
C GLU A 816 -26.60 36.19 1.30
N ASP A 817 -25.47 36.68 0.82
CA ASP A 817 -24.76 36.63 -0.46
C ASP A 817 -23.41 37.30 -0.12
N ALA A 818 -22.28 36.76 -0.56
CA ALA A 818 -21.06 37.58 -0.72
C ALA A 818 -20.08 36.89 -1.66
N ALA A 819 -20.18 37.26 -2.94
CA ALA A 819 -19.06 37.19 -3.86
C ALA A 819 -18.17 38.43 -3.63
N ASP A 820 -16.87 38.14 -3.56
CA ASP A 820 -15.72 38.90 -4.06
C ASP A 820 -15.51 40.35 -3.60
N ASP A 821 -14.38 40.60 -2.92
CA ASP A 821 -13.20 41.22 -3.56
C ASP A 821 -12.07 41.39 -2.52
N ASP A 822 -10.92 40.75 -2.75
CA ASP A 822 -9.61 41.17 -2.25
C ASP A 822 -8.68 41.19 -3.47
N ASP A 823 -8.54 42.38 -4.08
CA ASP A 823 -7.39 42.75 -4.89
C ASP A 823 -6.79 43.99 -4.20
N ASP A 824 -5.63 43.82 -3.57
CA ASP A 824 -4.72 44.90 -3.21
C ASP A 824 -3.84 45.21 -4.43
N ASP A 825 -3.87 46.44 -4.93
CA ASP A 825 -2.71 47.12 -5.49
C ASP A 825 -2.90 48.65 -5.39
N GLU A 826 -1.79 49.34 -5.16
CA GLU A 826 -1.64 50.64 -4.47
C GLU A 826 -2.01 51.93 -5.27
N GLU A 827 -2.09 53.04 -4.49
CA GLU A 827 -2.00 54.49 -4.82
C GLU A 827 -3.23 55.20 -5.44
N ASP A 828 -4.03 55.92 -4.65
CA ASP A 828 -3.83 57.36 -4.32
C ASP A 828 -5.06 57.96 -3.58
N ASP A 829 -4.77 58.80 -2.58
CA ASP A 829 -5.60 59.66 -1.70
C ASP A 829 -7.12 59.81 -1.97
N GLU A 830 -7.95 59.52 -0.95
CA GLU A 830 -8.96 60.46 -0.40
C GLU A 830 -9.58 59.96 0.92
N GLU A 831 -9.65 60.84 1.93
CA GLU A 831 -10.10 60.60 3.32
C GLU A 831 -11.52 60.03 3.45
N ILE A 832 -11.72 58.89 4.13
CA ILE A 832 -13.02 58.53 4.74
C ILE A 832 -12.84 57.90 6.14
N GLN A 833 -13.69 58.37 7.06
CA GLN A 833 -13.71 58.15 8.50
C GLN A 833 -13.93 56.69 8.95
N ILE A 834 -13.16 56.28 9.96
CA ILE A 834 -13.25 55.00 10.67
C ILE A 834 -14.57 54.91 11.48
N VAL A 835 -15.38 53.89 11.21
CA VAL A 835 -16.50 53.47 12.07
C VAL A 835 -16.03 52.31 12.95
N HIS A 836 -16.23 52.42 14.26
CA HIS A 836 -15.91 51.35 15.22
C HIS A 836 -16.74 50.07 14.96
N PRO A 837 -16.15 48.85 15.08
CA PRO A 837 -16.90 47.60 14.92
C PRO A 837 -17.99 47.45 15.98
N SER A 838 -19.15 46.92 15.60
CA SER A 838 -20.28 46.65 16.49
C SER A 838 -19.99 45.53 17.50
N GLU A 839 -20.67 45.55 18.64
CA GLU A 839 -20.52 44.55 19.73
C GLU A 839 -20.78 43.11 19.24
N GLU A 840 -21.59 42.95 18.19
CA GLU A 840 -21.96 41.65 17.62
C GLU A 840 -20.83 41.01 16.80
N THR A 841 -20.05 41.81 16.07
CA THR A 841 -18.86 41.33 15.34
C THR A 841 -17.75 40.91 16.29
N GLN A 842 -17.55 41.65 17.38
CA GLN A 842 -16.58 41.28 18.42
C GLN A 842 -16.97 39.97 19.13
N LEU A 843 -18.27 39.77 19.39
CA LEU A 843 -18.76 38.53 19.97
C LEU A 843 -18.53 37.32 19.05
N LYS A 844 -18.80 37.47 17.75
CA LYS A 844 -18.59 36.39 16.77
C LYS A 844 -17.11 36.01 16.66
N GLN A 845 -16.22 36.99 16.52
CA GLN A 845 -14.77 36.77 16.48
C GLN A 845 -14.24 36.11 17.77
N SER A 846 -14.79 36.47 18.93
CA SER A 846 -14.44 35.82 20.20
C SER A 846 -14.90 34.37 20.26
N ILE A 847 -16.07 34.03 19.73
CA ILE A 847 -16.59 32.64 19.70
C ILE A 847 -15.79 31.78 18.72
N ASP A 848 -15.53 32.27 17.51
CA ASP A 848 -14.72 31.55 16.51
C ASP A 848 -13.31 31.24 17.06
N ARG A 849 -12.75 32.16 17.86
CA ARG A 849 -11.46 31.97 18.52
C ARG A 849 -11.53 30.96 19.67
N ILE A 850 -12.67 30.82 20.35
CA ILE A 850 -12.90 29.76 21.35
C ILE A 850 -13.02 28.39 20.65
N ASP A 851 -13.68 28.32 19.49
CA ASP A 851 -13.83 27.08 18.72
C ASP A 851 -12.51 26.59 18.12
N GLN A 852 -11.68 27.51 17.64
CA GLN A 852 -10.35 27.15 17.17
C GLN A 852 -9.48 26.56 18.30
N LEU A 853 -9.62 27.07 19.54
CA LEU A 853 -8.91 26.53 20.69
C LEU A 853 -9.36 25.11 21.07
N ASP A 854 -10.64 24.77 20.85
CA ASP A 854 -11.18 23.41 21.04
C ASP A 854 -10.60 22.44 20.00
N ILE A 855 -10.55 22.87 18.72
CA ILE A 855 -9.99 22.09 17.61
C ILE A 855 -8.47 21.88 17.79
N ASP A 856 -7.74 22.93 18.17
CA ASP A 856 -6.31 22.85 18.40
C ASP A 856 -6.00 21.92 19.59
N PHE A 857 -6.88 21.88 20.60
CA PHE A 857 -6.77 20.95 21.72
C PHE A 857 -7.04 19.49 21.33
N GLU A 858 -7.96 19.20 20.39
CA GLU A 858 -8.17 17.82 19.88
C GLU A 858 -6.89 17.21 19.26
N SER A 859 -5.92 18.05 18.90
CA SER A 859 -4.64 17.64 18.30
C SER A 859 -3.43 17.61 19.26
N ARG A 860 -3.58 18.01 20.53
CA ARG A 860 -2.45 18.15 21.49
C ARG A 860 -2.60 17.23 22.72
N PHE A 861 -1.49 16.59 23.13
CA PHE A 861 -1.42 15.74 24.34
C PHE A 861 -1.44 16.56 25.66
N GLN A 862 -1.70 15.87 26.78
CA GLN A 862 -2.21 16.36 28.08
C GLN A 862 -1.47 17.54 28.77
N GLU A 863 -0.26 17.94 28.38
CA GLU A 863 0.52 18.97 29.09
C GLU A 863 0.11 20.43 28.79
N ASP A 864 -0.67 20.68 27.72
CA ASP A 864 -1.11 22.03 27.34
C ASP A 864 -2.48 22.44 27.92
N THR A 865 -3.11 21.58 28.73
CA THR A 865 -4.44 21.77 29.32
C THR A 865 -4.61 23.13 30.04
N ALA A 866 -3.63 23.51 30.87
CA ALA A 866 -3.66 24.79 31.58
C ALA A 866 -3.52 25.98 30.64
N ARG A 867 -2.79 25.83 29.52
CA ARG A 867 -2.54 26.90 28.55
C ARG A 867 -3.79 27.21 27.75
N VAL A 868 -4.54 26.19 27.32
CA VAL A 868 -5.82 26.38 26.62
C VAL A 868 -6.83 27.10 27.52
N LEU A 869 -6.95 26.68 28.79
CA LEU A 869 -7.81 27.37 29.75
C LEU A 869 -7.39 28.84 29.97
N LEU A 870 -6.08 29.13 30.02
CA LEU A 870 -5.58 30.50 30.12
C LEU A 870 -5.86 31.33 28.86
N GLN A 871 -5.81 30.71 27.67
CA GLN A 871 -6.07 31.35 26.38
C GLN A 871 -7.55 31.74 26.19
N LEU A 872 -8.49 31.06 26.86
CA LEU A 872 -9.91 31.45 26.88
C LEU A 872 -10.16 32.83 27.52
N SER A 873 -9.22 33.33 28.34
CA SER A 873 -9.35 34.61 29.02
C SER A 873 -9.45 35.81 28.06
N ALA A 874 -8.64 35.83 27.00
CA ALA A 874 -8.59 36.93 26.06
C ALA A 874 -9.89 37.12 25.23
N PRO A 875 -10.45 36.08 24.57
CA PRO A 875 -11.71 36.22 23.83
C PRO A 875 -12.89 36.54 24.74
N LEU A 876 -12.94 35.96 25.94
CA LEU A 876 -13.99 36.26 26.94
C LEU A 876 -13.92 37.71 27.44
N LYS A 877 -12.71 38.25 27.63
CA LYS A 877 -12.53 39.65 28.02
C LYS A 877 -12.94 40.61 26.89
N ALA A 878 -12.58 40.27 25.65
CA ALA A 878 -12.89 41.09 24.49
C ALA A 878 -14.39 41.26 24.25
N CYS A 879 -15.20 40.26 24.59
CA CYS A 879 -16.67 40.32 24.47
C CYS A 879 -17.38 40.63 25.80
N GLY A 880 -16.68 41.19 26.79
CA GLY A 880 -17.27 41.60 28.08
C GLY A 880 -17.88 40.46 28.91
N MET A 881 -17.43 39.21 28.73
CA MET A 881 -18.01 38.01 29.34
C MET A 881 -19.52 37.86 29.09
N SER A 882 -19.93 38.04 27.83
CA SER A 882 -21.31 37.74 27.41
C SER A 882 -21.71 36.31 27.80
N SER A 883 -22.99 36.10 28.11
CA SER A 883 -23.51 34.79 28.49
C SER A 883 -23.25 33.72 27.43
N LYS A 884 -23.37 34.07 26.14
CA LYS A 884 -23.17 33.15 25.01
C LYS A 884 -21.71 32.71 24.86
N ALA A 885 -20.75 33.64 24.96
CA ALA A 885 -19.34 33.30 24.90
C ALA A 885 -18.87 32.55 26.17
N MET A 886 -19.43 32.90 27.34
CA MET A 886 -19.16 32.19 28.59
C MET A 886 -19.64 30.75 28.54
N GLU A 887 -20.85 30.49 28.02
CA GLU A 887 -21.37 29.12 27.89
C GLU A 887 -20.49 28.28 26.96
N ARG A 888 -20.07 28.83 25.81
CA ARG A 888 -19.19 28.11 24.89
C ARG A 888 -17.80 27.86 25.49
N ALA A 889 -17.23 28.84 26.19
CA ALA A 889 -15.98 28.65 26.90
C ALA A 889 -16.09 27.60 28.02
N LEU A 890 -17.25 27.47 28.66
CA LEU A 890 -17.51 26.43 29.66
C LEU A 890 -17.60 25.05 29.03
N GLU A 891 -18.22 24.89 27.86
CA GLU A 891 -18.24 23.61 27.14
C GLU A 891 -16.82 23.12 26.81
N VAL A 892 -15.99 24.01 26.25
CA VAL A 892 -14.57 23.72 25.95
C VAL A 892 -13.82 23.38 27.25
N ALA A 893 -13.99 24.19 28.30
CA ALA A 893 -13.34 23.97 29.58
C ALA A 893 -13.79 22.68 30.28
N GLU A 894 -15.07 22.30 30.22
CA GLU A 894 -15.60 21.06 30.79
C GLU A 894 -15.04 19.82 30.08
N ASN A 895 -14.95 19.85 28.75
CA ASN A 895 -14.35 18.78 27.97
C ASN A 895 -12.89 18.54 28.38
N ILE A 896 -12.14 19.63 28.58
CA ILE A 896 -10.76 19.60 29.05
C ILE A 896 -10.69 19.05 30.50
N VAL A 897 -11.54 19.56 31.40
CA VAL A 897 -11.51 19.20 32.83
C VAL A 897 -11.94 17.75 33.07
N ARG A 898 -12.94 17.23 32.36
CA ARG A 898 -13.36 15.82 32.46
C ARG A 898 -12.23 14.86 32.07
N ARG A 899 -11.41 15.23 31.08
CA ARG A 899 -10.21 14.45 30.70
C ARG A 899 -9.16 14.47 31.80
N VAL A 900 -8.96 15.61 32.45
CA VAL A 900 -8.00 15.76 33.57
C VAL A 900 -8.49 15.01 34.82
N GLU A 901 -9.81 15.03 35.09
CA GLU A 901 -10.43 14.28 36.20
C GLU A 901 -10.32 12.75 36.02
N ALA A 902 -10.25 12.26 34.78
CA ALA A 902 -10.04 10.84 34.47
C ALA A 902 -8.60 10.35 34.76
N VAL A 903 -7.63 11.27 34.90
CA VAL A 903 -6.21 10.93 35.12
C VAL A 903 -5.91 10.75 36.62
N LYS A 904 -5.68 9.51 37.05
CA LYS A 904 -5.28 9.18 38.43
C LYS A 904 -3.75 9.24 38.59
N ARG A 905 -3.21 10.35 39.10
CA ARG A 905 -1.80 10.49 39.52
C ARG A 905 -1.69 10.58 41.06
N ASN A 906 -0.75 9.86 41.65
CA ASN A 906 -0.33 9.98 43.05
C ASN A 906 1.08 10.60 43.09
N PRO A 907 1.42 11.54 44.00
CA PRO A 907 0.69 11.93 45.22
C PRO A 907 -0.16 13.22 45.12
N ILE A 908 -0.16 13.95 43.99
CA ILE A 908 -0.94 15.19 43.80
C ILE A 908 -1.98 14.96 42.70
N PRO A 909 -3.28 15.20 42.94
CA PRO A 909 -4.32 15.08 41.92
C PRO A 909 -4.03 15.94 40.70
N ALA A 910 -4.28 15.41 39.48
CA ALA A 910 -4.05 16.14 38.23
C ALA A 910 -4.86 17.45 38.15
N THR A 911 -6.07 17.46 38.73
CA THR A 911 -6.91 18.65 38.92
C THR A 911 -6.27 19.71 39.81
N ALA A 912 -5.56 19.31 40.87
CA ALA A 912 -4.86 20.21 41.76
C ALA A 912 -3.64 20.85 41.07
N GLN A 913 -2.91 20.07 40.25
CA GLN A 913 -1.80 20.60 39.45
C GLN A 913 -2.29 21.60 38.39
N LEU A 914 -3.42 21.31 37.75
CA LEU A 914 -4.06 22.21 36.78
C LEU A 914 -4.41 23.57 37.41
N VAL A 915 -5.11 23.54 38.56
CA VAL A 915 -5.48 24.78 39.27
C VAL A 915 -4.25 25.55 39.74
N ASN A 916 -3.21 24.87 40.23
CA ASN A 916 -1.96 25.51 40.64
C ASN A 916 -1.26 26.23 39.47
N ASN A 917 -1.21 25.58 38.30
CA ASN A 917 -0.62 26.17 37.10
C ASN A 917 -1.40 27.42 36.65
N ILE A 918 -2.73 27.37 36.67
CA ILE A 918 -3.58 28.53 36.34
C ILE A 918 -3.36 29.68 37.35
N VAL A 919 -3.30 29.37 38.65
CA VAL A 919 -3.05 30.37 39.69
C VAL A 919 -1.68 31.04 39.54
N ALA A 920 -0.64 30.28 39.17
CA ALA A 920 0.71 30.79 39.00
C ALA A 920 0.86 31.71 37.78
N GLN A 921 0.08 31.47 36.72
CA GLN A 921 0.18 32.21 35.45
C GLN A 921 -0.80 33.42 35.36
N CYS A 922 -1.83 33.50 36.21
CA CYS A 922 -2.75 34.64 36.25
C CYS A 922 -2.16 35.85 36.98
N ALA A 923 -2.22 37.02 36.36
CA ALA A 923 -1.78 38.27 36.98
C ALA A 923 -2.72 38.68 38.15
N GLY A 924 -2.16 39.05 39.30
CA GLY A 924 -2.94 39.54 40.47
C GLY A 924 -3.21 38.51 41.58
N THR A 925 -2.81 37.25 41.41
CA THR A 925 -2.95 36.18 42.43
C THR A 925 -1.88 36.23 43.54
N GLY A 926 -0.80 37.01 43.33
CA GLY A 926 0.31 37.15 44.28
C GLY A 926 1.29 35.96 44.30
N VAL A 927 1.10 34.97 43.43
CA VAL A 927 1.98 33.80 43.27
C VAL A 927 2.95 34.07 42.11
N LYS A 928 4.25 33.80 42.31
CA LYS A 928 5.25 33.91 41.23
C LYS A 928 5.41 32.56 40.54
N ALA A 929 5.20 32.51 39.22
CA ALA A 929 5.57 31.37 38.40
C ALA A 929 7.10 31.28 38.21
N GLU A 930 7.64 30.06 38.12
CA GLU A 930 9.05 29.81 37.79
C GLU A 930 9.37 30.11 36.31
N THR A 931 8.39 29.91 35.43
CA THR A 931 8.43 30.23 34.00
C THR A 931 7.16 30.95 33.59
N ASP A 932 7.29 32.12 32.96
CA ASP A 932 6.16 32.88 32.40
C ASP A 932 5.80 32.31 31.03
N TRP A 933 4.55 31.88 30.87
CA TRP A 933 4.07 31.32 29.61
C TRP A 933 3.56 32.38 28.62
N GLY A 934 3.59 33.66 28.97
CA GLY A 934 3.23 34.77 28.08
C GLY A 934 1.73 34.96 27.84
N TYR A 935 0.89 34.19 28.53
CA TYR A 935 -0.56 34.34 28.49
C TYR A 935 -0.99 35.39 29.51
N ASN A 936 -1.25 36.62 29.07
CA ASN A 936 -1.69 37.74 29.93
C ASN A 936 -3.17 37.55 30.36
N ALA A 937 -3.46 36.44 31.04
CA ALA A 937 -4.80 36.04 31.44
C ALA A 937 -5.33 36.91 32.59
N ASP A 938 -6.53 37.42 32.42
CA ASP A 938 -7.21 38.28 33.38
C ASP A 938 -7.78 37.47 34.54
N SER A 939 -7.35 37.78 35.77
CA SER A 939 -7.78 37.07 36.98
C SER A 939 -9.28 37.14 37.27
N GLN A 940 -9.98 38.20 36.84
CA GLN A 940 -11.42 38.30 37.06
C GLN A 940 -12.18 37.37 36.10
N VAL A 941 -11.75 37.32 34.83
CA VAL A 941 -12.35 36.43 33.81
C VAL A 941 -12.11 34.98 34.17
N MET A 942 -10.87 34.61 34.50
CA MET A 942 -10.53 33.25 34.91
C MET A 942 -11.20 32.85 36.23
N GLY A 943 -11.30 33.79 37.18
CA GLY A 943 -12.02 33.57 38.42
C GLY A 943 -13.50 33.24 38.21
N ARG A 944 -14.17 33.93 37.28
CA ARG A 944 -15.56 33.67 36.92
C ARG A 944 -15.74 32.31 36.24
N LEU A 945 -14.89 31.99 35.26
CA LEU A 945 -14.91 30.69 34.56
C LEU A 945 -14.71 29.52 35.53
N LEU A 946 -13.70 29.60 36.41
CA LEU A 946 -13.43 28.56 37.42
C LEU A 946 -14.56 28.43 38.47
N THR A 947 -15.19 29.54 38.86
CA THR A 947 -16.32 29.52 39.80
C THR A 947 -17.53 28.81 39.21
N GLU A 948 -17.81 29.03 37.93
CA GLU A 948 -18.92 28.38 37.24
C GLU A 948 -18.66 26.88 37.02
N LEU A 949 -17.42 26.48 36.69
CA LEU A 949 -17.02 25.06 36.65
C LEU A 949 -17.19 24.38 38.02
N VAL A 950 -16.89 25.08 39.12
CA VAL A 950 -17.14 24.58 40.49
C VAL A 950 -18.63 24.45 40.78
N ALA A 951 -19.47 25.36 40.28
CA ALA A 951 -20.93 25.28 40.42
C ALA A 951 -21.51 24.08 39.64
N ARG A 952 -20.90 23.71 38.50
CA ARG A 952 -21.28 22.57 37.66
C ARG A 952 -20.76 21.21 38.13
N GLY A 953 -19.97 21.18 39.21
CA GLY A 953 -19.54 19.94 39.85
C GLY A 953 -18.07 19.58 39.66
N HIS A 954 -17.30 20.36 38.92
CA HIS A 954 -15.85 20.16 38.74
C HIS A 954 -15.03 20.79 39.88
N PHE A 955 -13.76 20.40 40.05
CA PHE A 955 -12.83 20.99 41.04
C PHE A 955 -13.33 21.06 42.50
N GLN A 956 -14.14 20.09 42.95
CA GLN A 956 -14.76 20.16 44.29
C GLN A 956 -13.72 20.10 45.43
N LEU A 957 -12.58 19.44 45.22
CA LEU A 957 -11.51 19.33 46.21
C LEU A 957 -10.67 20.63 46.28
N GLU A 958 -10.58 21.35 45.16
CA GLU A 958 -9.81 22.59 45.00
C GLU A 958 -10.66 23.86 45.22
N ARG A 959 -11.96 23.72 45.54
CA ARG A 959 -12.89 24.85 45.77
C ARG A 959 -12.34 25.93 46.71
N GLN A 960 -11.74 25.53 47.83
CA GLN A 960 -11.16 26.48 48.80
C GLN A 960 -9.92 27.20 48.25
N LEU A 961 -9.15 26.54 47.38
CA LEU A 961 -7.99 27.11 46.72
C LEU A 961 -8.41 28.15 45.67
N ILE A 962 -9.38 27.81 44.83
CA ILE A 962 -9.95 28.71 43.81
C ILE A 962 -10.54 29.96 44.49
N GLN A 963 -11.34 29.79 45.55
CA GLN A 963 -11.93 30.91 46.30
C GLN A 963 -10.90 31.83 46.95
N ARG A 964 -9.74 31.28 47.37
CA ARG A 964 -8.68 32.04 48.02
C ARG A 964 -7.92 32.94 47.03
N PHE A 965 -7.66 32.45 45.82
CA PHE A 965 -6.84 33.16 44.82
C PHE A 965 -7.66 33.96 43.81
N PHE A 966 -8.96 33.70 43.70
CA PHE A 966 -9.91 34.44 42.86
C PHE A 966 -11.13 34.94 43.67
N PRO A 967 -10.94 35.81 44.69
CA PRO A 967 -11.98 36.17 45.67
C PRO A 967 -13.10 37.08 45.12
N SER A 968 -12.94 37.68 43.95
CA SER A 968 -13.81 38.74 43.42
C SER A 968 -14.86 38.29 42.40
N ALA A 969 -15.09 36.98 42.22
CA ALA A 969 -16.08 36.47 41.25
C ALA A 969 -17.49 36.26 41.83
N SER A 970 -17.71 36.57 43.12
CA SER A 970 -18.98 36.34 43.84
C SER A 970 -19.76 37.62 44.19
N GLN A 971 -19.55 38.72 43.45
CA GLN A 971 -20.42 39.91 43.45
C GLN A 971 -21.07 40.15 42.10
#